data_AF-A0AAD8ZZH3-F1
#
_entry.id   AF-A0AAD8ZZH3-F1
#
_cell.length_a   1.000
_cell.length_b   1.000
_cell.length_c   1.000
_cell.angle_alpha   90.00
_cell.angle_beta   90.00
_cell.angle_gamma   90.00
#
_symmetry.space_group_name_H-M   'P 1'
#
loop_
_entity.id
_entity.type
_entity.pdbx_description
1 polymer ?
#
loop_
_entity_poly.entity_id
_entity_poly.type
_entity_poly.pdbx_seq_one_letter_code
_entity_poly.pdbx_strand_id
1 'polypeptide(L)'
;MSPTRYPAEAVDPSPLAAPLPLPFSGKTAPNRFLKGAMTERLSTWDPANPSARGVPTPELVNVYRRWGEGGSGLILTGNVMIDYDQLEAAGNPIIPPAAPFSGERFEGFRSVAEAAKKHGSLVHAQLSHPGRQVASNINPHPISASDVQLEGEVMGMTFGKPRAMGPEDFEKVIGGFAHAAEYCYKAGFDGVQLHGAHGYLLAQFLSPTTNKRTDKYGGSLANRAQIILEIAAAIRERVTDPSFSIGIKVNSVEFQEGGFSTEDCSELCALLEEHKFDFVELSGGTYQSLAFEHKRESTKKREAFFLEFAEQIVGKLNKTRVYVTGGLRTVAAMVKALETVHGVGLARPVCNEFDLPKKIIEGNAGSSVKTLLGEDDFGLTNMLAGTQIRLVGKDKEPLDVSQEKYKEVFEKSLQKWAQGMAENSDGSKYGYIDIEGTTLQPFGTPIEPSLRVRRAITANDPLLVKRILKSHPGLLHNPDSSPLGLSNSNLHLAASLGHLPICRVLLDAGHEDPDPALNESHQTALMLAAAAGHTDVVHFLCERTPHVILRRDIRWRDAIMEASRGGHDTVLQILLTYVPGGARDAVMRADLDGNTALHFASGNGNLLVLRTLLAAGADAERRNMWSWTAMSYSATVQAEVYLKGLVTEVERRKMVRREVEELKKAGGVRVVEEDVEVED
;
A
#
# COMPACT_ATOMS: atom_id res chain seq x y z
N MET A 1 14.71 -0.88 3.75
CA MET A 1 13.79 -2.03 3.57
C MET A 1 12.74 -1.69 2.51
N SER A 2 11.93 -2.64 2.03
CA SER A 2 10.73 -2.32 1.22
C SER A 2 9.68 -1.64 2.09
N PRO A 3 8.85 -0.74 1.52
CA PRO A 3 7.70 -0.24 2.26
C PRO A 3 6.80 -1.40 2.66
N THR A 4 6.34 -1.40 3.91
CA THR A 4 5.32 -2.35 4.37
C THR A 4 4.02 -2.03 3.64
N ARG A 5 3.31 -3.05 3.15
CA ARG A 5 2.04 -2.90 2.42
C ARG A 5 0.89 -3.54 3.17
N TYR A 6 -0.34 -3.21 2.77
CA TYR A 6 -1.51 -3.93 3.29
C TYR A 6 -1.46 -5.39 2.88
N PRO A 7 -1.77 -6.33 3.79
CA PRO A 7 -2.03 -7.72 3.40
C PRO A 7 -3.12 -7.74 2.33
N ALA A 8 -2.85 -8.43 1.23
CA ALA A 8 -3.77 -8.51 0.10
C ALA A 8 -3.73 -9.90 -0.51
N GLU A 9 -4.89 -10.38 -0.91
CA GLU A 9 -5.03 -11.56 -1.73
C GLU A 9 -4.51 -11.27 -3.15
N ALA A 10 -3.88 -12.27 -3.77
CA ALA A 10 -3.44 -12.16 -5.15
C ALA A 10 -4.66 -12.28 -6.08
N VAL A 11 -4.99 -11.20 -6.77
CA VAL A 11 -6.08 -11.12 -7.76
C VAL A 11 -5.57 -10.55 -9.07
N ASP A 12 -6.22 -10.87 -10.18
CA ASP A 12 -5.89 -10.33 -11.49
C ASP A 12 -6.26 -8.84 -11.60
N PRO A 13 -5.30 -7.93 -11.85
CA PRO A 13 -5.58 -6.49 -11.99
C PRO A 13 -6.15 -6.11 -13.37
N SER A 14 -6.30 -7.03 -14.32
CA SER A 14 -6.76 -6.75 -15.69
C SER A 14 -8.05 -5.92 -15.79
N PRO A 15 -9.08 -6.10 -14.93
CA PRO A 15 -10.27 -5.23 -14.94
C PRO A 15 -9.95 -3.75 -14.70
N LEU A 16 -8.94 -3.47 -13.87
CA LEU A 16 -8.50 -2.10 -13.58
C LEU A 16 -7.73 -1.49 -14.76
N ALA A 17 -7.03 -2.32 -15.54
CA ALA A 17 -6.29 -1.90 -16.72
C ALA A 17 -7.19 -1.58 -17.93
N ALA A 18 -8.46 -1.99 -17.90
CA ALA A 18 -9.37 -1.81 -19.02
C ALA A 18 -9.69 -0.32 -19.27
N PRO A 19 -9.72 0.15 -20.53
CA PRO A 19 -10.08 1.52 -20.84
C PRO A 19 -11.52 1.84 -20.41
N LEU A 20 -11.78 3.12 -20.14
CA LEU A 20 -13.10 3.64 -19.77
C LEU A 20 -13.53 4.78 -20.72
N PRO A 21 -14.49 4.54 -21.63
CA PRO A 21 -15.01 5.59 -22.50
C PRO A 21 -15.90 6.57 -21.72
N LEU A 22 -15.71 7.85 -21.97
CA LEU A 22 -16.52 8.98 -21.52
C LEU A 22 -17.50 9.37 -22.64
N PRO A 23 -18.77 8.94 -22.59
CA PRO A 23 -19.61 8.90 -23.79
C PRO A 23 -20.04 10.25 -24.35
N PHE A 24 -20.07 11.32 -23.54
CA PHE A 24 -20.54 12.62 -24.00
C PHE A 24 -19.41 13.43 -24.66
N SER A 25 -18.20 13.33 -24.12
CA SER A 25 -16.98 13.91 -24.71
C SER A 25 -16.36 13.06 -25.82
N GLY A 26 -16.66 11.76 -25.86
CA GLY A 26 -16.01 10.81 -26.78
C GLY A 26 -14.55 10.50 -26.41
N LYS A 27 -14.04 11.03 -25.29
CA LYS A 27 -12.72 10.71 -24.76
C LYS A 27 -12.72 9.31 -24.13
N THR A 28 -11.55 8.72 -23.97
CA THR A 28 -11.38 7.44 -23.30
C THR A 28 -10.24 7.52 -22.31
N ALA A 29 -10.51 7.29 -21.03
CA ALA A 29 -9.46 7.12 -20.04
C ALA A 29 -8.76 5.77 -20.30
N PRO A 30 -7.42 5.69 -20.32
CA PRO A 30 -6.70 4.48 -20.70
C PRO A 30 -6.88 3.32 -19.71
N ASN A 31 -7.33 3.58 -18.48
CA ASN A 31 -7.62 2.57 -17.47
C ASN A 31 -8.69 3.07 -16.48
N ARG A 32 -9.09 2.24 -15.51
CA ARG A 32 -10.17 2.51 -14.55
C ARG A 32 -9.74 3.31 -13.32
N PHE A 33 -8.50 3.77 -13.23
CA PHE A 33 -8.01 4.58 -12.10
C PHE A 33 -8.28 6.07 -12.28
N LEU A 34 -8.68 6.70 -11.20
CA LEU A 34 -8.80 8.15 -11.04
C LEU A 34 -7.86 8.60 -9.92
N LYS A 35 -6.95 9.55 -10.19
CA LYS A 35 -6.26 10.27 -9.11
C LYS A 35 -7.21 11.32 -8.56
N GLY A 36 -7.64 11.14 -7.31
CA GLY A 36 -8.60 12.00 -6.63
C GLY A 36 -8.03 13.40 -6.38
N ALA A 37 -8.91 14.39 -6.38
CA ALA A 37 -8.56 15.76 -6.03
C ALA A 37 -8.03 15.86 -4.59
N MET A 38 -6.93 16.57 -4.41
CA MET A 38 -6.28 16.81 -3.12
C MET A 38 -5.67 18.21 -3.15
N THR A 39 -6.02 19.07 -2.19
CA THR A 39 -5.40 20.37 -1.98
C THR A 39 -3.87 20.23 -1.88
N GLU A 40 -3.13 20.89 -2.78
CA GLU A 40 -1.68 20.74 -2.89
C GLU A 40 -0.91 21.83 -2.14
N ARG A 41 -1.48 23.05 -2.07
CA ARG A 41 -0.85 24.24 -1.47
C ARG A 41 0.53 24.58 -2.06
N LEU A 42 0.69 24.43 -3.37
CA LEU A 42 1.94 24.68 -4.11
C LEU A 42 1.84 25.80 -5.15
N SER A 43 0.78 26.60 -5.15
CA SER A 43 0.72 27.85 -5.94
C SER A 43 1.24 29.03 -5.12
N THR A 44 1.57 30.14 -5.78
CA THR A 44 2.04 31.35 -5.11
C THR A 44 1.05 31.84 -4.05
N TRP A 45 1.55 32.44 -2.99
CA TRP A 45 0.74 33.03 -1.93
C TRP A 45 1.34 34.36 -1.50
N ASP A 46 0.47 35.37 -1.38
CA ASP A 46 0.79 36.67 -0.84
C ASP A 46 -0.39 37.15 0.01
N PRO A 47 -0.24 37.30 1.33
CA PRO A 47 -1.34 37.72 2.21
C PRO A 47 -1.81 39.14 1.91
N ALA A 48 -0.96 40.02 1.36
CA ALA A 48 -1.28 41.42 1.11
C ALA A 48 -1.72 41.70 -0.34
N ASN A 49 -1.28 40.92 -1.32
CA ASN A 49 -1.58 41.13 -2.74
C ASN A 49 -2.42 40.00 -3.34
N PRO A 50 -3.76 40.15 -3.43
CA PRO A 50 -4.64 39.14 -4.02
C PRO A 50 -4.23 38.70 -5.43
N SER A 51 -3.83 39.64 -6.29
CA SER A 51 -3.49 39.34 -7.68
C SER A 51 -2.28 38.41 -7.85
N ALA A 52 -1.39 38.38 -6.85
CA ALA A 52 -0.20 37.53 -6.80
C ALA A 52 -0.49 36.11 -6.27
N ARG A 53 -1.71 35.83 -5.77
CA ARG A 53 -2.07 34.52 -5.22
C ARG A 53 -2.43 33.51 -6.31
N GLY A 54 -2.13 32.23 -6.08
CA GLY A 54 -2.66 31.12 -6.86
C GLY A 54 -2.10 30.97 -8.27
N VAL A 55 -0.91 31.52 -8.54
CA VAL A 55 -0.17 31.24 -9.78
C VAL A 55 0.51 29.86 -9.62
N PRO A 56 0.26 28.88 -10.51
CA PRO A 56 0.93 27.58 -10.45
C PRO A 56 2.45 27.72 -10.47
N THR A 57 3.14 27.07 -9.51
CA THR A 57 4.61 27.09 -9.45
C THR A 57 5.23 25.91 -10.23
N PRO A 58 6.54 25.94 -10.52
CA PRO A 58 7.25 24.77 -11.06
C PRO A 58 7.12 23.51 -10.19
N GLU A 59 7.01 23.65 -8.86
CA GLU A 59 6.83 22.52 -7.96
C GLU A 59 5.47 21.85 -8.18
N LEU A 60 4.41 22.63 -8.39
CA LEU A 60 3.10 22.09 -8.75
C LEU A 60 3.14 21.34 -10.09
N VAL A 61 3.83 21.89 -11.10
CA VAL A 61 4.04 21.23 -12.40
C VAL A 61 4.76 19.89 -12.22
N ASN A 62 5.78 19.83 -11.37
CA ASN A 62 6.50 18.59 -11.07
C ASN A 62 5.61 17.51 -10.45
N VAL A 63 4.77 17.87 -9.47
CA VAL A 63 3.82 16.93 -8.87
C VAL A 63 2.92 16.31 -9.94
N TYR A 64 2.36 17.15 -10.82
CA TYR A 64 1.47 16.71 -11.90
C TYR A 64 2.19 15.87 -12.96
N ARG A 65 3.45 16.18 -13.27
CA ARG A 65 4.31 15.33 -14.09
C ARG A 65 4.45 13.94 -13.49
N ARG A 66 4.74 13.83 -12.18
CA ARG A 66 4.92 12.54 -11.49
C ARG A 66 3.64 11.72 -11.42
N TRP A 67 2.48 12.34 -11.20
CA TRP A 67 1.20 11.63 -11.30
C TRP A 67 0.88 11.20 -12.74
N GLY A 68 1.25 11.99 -13.75
CA GLY A 68 1.17 11.60 -15.15
C GLY A 68 2.02 10.36 -15.46
N GLU A 69 3.29 10.35 -15.02
CA GLU A 69 4.19 9.19 -15.11
C GLU A 69 3.63 7.95 -14.37
N GLY A 70 2.81 8.16 -13.34
CA GLY A 70 2.21 7.13 -12.51
C GLY A 70 1.03 6.37 -13.12
N GLY A 71 0.49 6.85 -14.25
CA GLY A 71 -0.37 6.07 -15.13
C GLY A 71 -1.84 5.94 -14.72
N SER A 72 -2.40 6.87 -13.93
CA SER A 72 -3.86 6.93 -13.74
C SER A 72 -4.59 7.24 -15.05
N GLY A 73 -5.76 6.65 -15.29
CA GLY A 73 -6.57 6.93 -16.47
C GLY A 73 -7.12 8.36 -16.48
N LEU A 74 -7.57 8.83 -15.32
CA LEU A 74 -8.03 10.21 -15.11
C LEU A 74 -7.23 10.85 -13.96
N ILE A 75 -6.79 12.09 -14.13
CA ILE A 75 -6.12 12.88 -13.11
C ILE A 75 -6.95 14.12 -12.81
N LEU A 76 -7.41 14.24 -11.58
CA LEU A 76 -8.05 15.45 -11.09
C LEU A 76 -7.03 16.36 -10.43
N THR A 77 -7.11 17.66 -10.69
CA THR A 77 -6.36 18.62 -9.87
C THR A 77 -6.91 18.67 -8.45
N GLY A 78 -6.17 19.26 -7.51
CA GLY A 78 -6.76 19.81 -6.29
C GLY A 78 -7.67 21.00 -6.61
N ASN A 79 -8.08 21.70 -5.56
CA ASN A 79 -9.04 22.80 -5.67
C ASN A 79 -8.49 23.97 -6.50
N VAL A 80 -9.09 24.23 -7.65
CA VAL A 80 -8.88 25.44 -8.45
C VAL A 80 -9.99 26.43 -8.10
N MET A 81 -9.64 27.49 -7.37
CA MET A 81 -10.61 28.51 -6.96
C MET A 81 -10.95 29.45 -8.10
N ILE A 82 -12.20 29.88 -8.15
CA ILE A 82 -12.69 30.81 -9.17
C ILE A 82 -12.56 32.29 -8.77
N ASP A 83 -12.13 32.58 -7.54
CA ASP A 83 -11.92 33.94 -7.04
C ASP A 83 -10.85 33.99 -5.92
N TYR A 84 -10.31 35.19 -5.66
CA TYR A 84 -9.23 35.43 -4.70
C TYR A 84 -9.65 35.43 -3.24
N ASP A 85 -10.90 35.81 -2.97
CA ASP A 85 -11.49 35.92 -1.62
C ASP A 85 -12.43 34.75 -1.29
N GLN A 86 -12.52 33.76 -2.19
CA GLN A 86 -13.27 32.52 -2.03
C GLN A 86 -12.30 31.33 -1.99
N LEU A 87 -11.44 31.32 -0.98
CA LEU A 87 -10.27 30.44 -0.91
C LEU A 87 -10.42 29.40 0.21
N GLU A 88 -10.22 28.12 -0.12
CA GLU A 88 -10.11 27.06 0.89
C GLU A 88 -8.78 27.11 1.64
N ALA A 89 -7.66 27.23 0.94
CA ALA A 89 -6.35 27.28 1.57
C ALA A 89 -5.35 28.14 0.81
N ALA A 90 -4.46 28.78 1.56
CA ALA A 90 -3.29 29.46 1.02
C ALA A 90 -2.45 28.50 0.17
N GLY A 91 -2.07 28.96 -1.03
CA GLY A 91 -1.33 28.20 -2.02
C GLY A 91 -2.18 27.32 -2.95
N ASN A 92 -3.51 27.41 -2.90
CA ASN A 92 -4.33 26.80 -3.94
C ASN A 92 -4.23 27.59 -5.25
N PRO A 93 -4.30 26.92 -6.41
CA PRO A 93 -4.40 27.58 -7.71
C PRO A 93 -5.70 28.37 -7.82
N ILE A 94 -5.64 29.54 -8.46
CA ILE A 94 -6.80 30.45 -8.60
C ILE A 94 -6.91 30.90 -10.06
N ILE A 95 -8.12 30.86 -10.62
CA ILE A 95 -8.49 31.46 -11.91
C ILE A 95 -9.60 32.49 -11.64
N PRO A 96 -9.25 33.76 -11.37
CA PRO A 96 -10.26 34.79 -11.11
C PRO A 96 -11.07 35.13 -12.38
N PRO A 97 -12.26 35.75 -12.27
CA PRO A 97 -13.13 36.00 -13.43
C PRO A 97 -12.54 36.90 -14.52
N ALA A 98 -11.53 37.71 -14.16
CA ALA A 98 -10.84 38.63 -15.06
C ALA A 98 -9.47 38.11 -15.53
N ALA A 99 -9.15 36.83 -15.30
CA ALA A 99 -7.86 36.27 -15.70
C ALA A 99 -7.70 36.30 -17.23
N PRO A 100 -6.61 36.88 -17.77
CA PRO A 100 -6.36 36.82 -19.20
C PRO A 100 -5.93 35.41 -19.62
N PHE A 101 -6.28 34.99 -20.84
CA PHE A 101 -5.84 33.73 -21.44
C PHE A 101 -4.36 33.77 -21.91
N SER A 102 -3.50 34.42 -21.13
CA SER A 102 -2.09 34.67 -21.41
C SER A 102 -1.36 35.10 -20.13
N GLY A 103 -0.03 35.07 -20.14
CA GLY A 103 0.79 35.51 -19.02
C GLY A 103 1.08 34.39 -18.02
N GLU A 104 1.81 34.72 -16.95
CA GLU A 104 2.42 33.73 -16.05
C GLU A 104 1.43 32.72 -15.47
N ARG A 105 0.27 33.18 -15.01
CA ARG A 105 -0.79 32.31 -14.50
C ARG A 105 -1.26 31.32 -15.56
N PHE A 106 -1.51 31.79 -16.78
CA PHE A 106 -2.03 30.95 -17.86
C PHE A 106 -0.98 29.93 -18.30
N GLU A 107 0.28 30.35 -18.45
CA GLU A 107 1.38 29.45 -18.77
C GLU A 107 1.64 28.42 -17.65
N GLY A 108 1.42 28.79 -16.38
CA GLY A 108 1.48 27.86 -15.26
C GLY A 108 0.42 26.77 -15.36
N PHE A 109 -0.84 27.12 -15.61
CA PHE A 109 -1.92 26.14 -15.83
C PHE A 109 -1.67 25.27 -17.06
N ARG A 110 -1.18 25.86 -18.16
CA ARG A 110 -0.78 25.12 -19.37
C ARG A 110 0.31 24.10 -19.05
N SER A 111 1.34 24.51 -18.33
CA SER A 111 2.45 23.64 -17.94
C SER A 111 1.99 22.46 -17.09
N VAL A 112 1.05 22.69 -16.16
CA VAL A 112 0.42 21.63 -15.36
C VAL A 112 -0.31 20.62 -16.25
N ALA A 113 -1.15 21.08 -17.18
CA ALA A 113 -1.90 20.22 -18.08
C ALA A 113 -0.96 19.41 -19.00
N GLU A 114 -0.01 20.07 -19.64
CA GLU A 114 0.96 19.43 -20.55
C GLU A 114 1.78 18.34 -19.83
N ALA A 115 2.28 18.64 -18.63
CA ALA A 115 3.09 17.71 -17.85
C ALA A 115 2.31 16.47 -17.41
N ALA A 116 1.08 16.64 -16.93
CA ALA A 116 0.24 15.52 -16.49
C ALA A 116 -0.24 14.64 -17.66
N LYS A 117 -0.55 15.23 -18.81
CA LYS A 117 -1.11 14.52 -19.98
C LYS A 117 -0.09 13.74 -20.78
N LYS A 118 1.21 14.03 -20.61
CA LYS A 118 2.30 13.50 -21.44
C LYS A 118 2.30 11.96 -21.61
N HIS A 119 1.75 11.23 -20.64
CA HIS A 119 1.71 9.77 -20.62
C HIS A 119 0.31 9.18 -20.89
N GLY A 120 -0.64 9.97 -21.39
CA GLY A 120 -1.94 9.51 -21.89
C GLY A 120 -3.11 9.64 -20.91
N SER A 121 -2.89 10.10 -19.68
CA SER A 121 -3.96 10.41 -18.74
C SER A 121 -4.85 11.54 -19.26
N LEU A 122 -6.16 11.42 -19.07
CA LEU A 122 -7.07 12.56 -19.17
C LEU A 122 -6.88 13.44 -17.93
N VAL A 123 -6.88 14.77 -18.10
CA VAL A 123 -6.65 15.71 -16.99
C VAL A 123 -7.78 16.71 -16.88
N HIS A 124 -8.40 16.77 -15.70
CA HIS A 124 -9.49 17.67 -15.39
C HIS A 124 -9.14 18.58 -14.22
N ALA A 125 -9.40 19.88 -14.37
CA ALA A 125 -9.30 20.82 -13.27
C ALA A 125 -10.53 20.70 -12.37
N GLN A 126 -10.35 20.49 -11.07
CA GLN A 126 -11.46 20.57 -10.12
C GLN A 126 -11.75 22.03 -9.79
N LEU A 127 -12.82 22.58 -10.34
CA LEU A 127 -13.26 23.93 -10.07
C LEU A 127 -14.06 23.97 -8.76
N SER A 128 -13.67 24.90 -7.88
CA SER A 128 -14.16 24.93 -6.50
C SER A 128 -14.56 26.33 -6.05
N HIS A 129 -15.53 26.36 -5.15
CA HIS A 129 -15.93 27.56 -4.41
C HIS A 129 -16.34 27.13 -2.98
N PRO A 130 -15.64 27.55 -1.91
CA PRO A 130 -15.89 27.02 -0.56
C PRO A 130 -17.23 27.47 0.05
N GLY A 131 -17.78 28.59 -0.40
CA GLY A 131 -19.06 29.11 0.11
C GLY A 131 -18.95 29.43 1.59
N ARG A 132 -19.85 28.92 2.43
CA ARG A 132 -19.78 29.13 3.90
C ARG A 132 -18.52 28.57 4.59
N GLN A 133 -17.67 27.79 3.90
CA GLN A 133 -16.44 27.21 4.45
C GLN A 133 -15.18 28.05 4.17
N VAL A 134 -15.31 29.29 3.70
CA VAL A 134 -14.16 30.20 3.64
C VAL A 134 -13.78 30.63 5.06
N ALA A 135 -12.50 30.54 5.40
CA ALA A 135 -12.01 30.96 6.70
C ALA A 135 -12.28 32.46 6.93
N SER A 136 -12.68 32.82 8.16
CA SER A 136 -13.14 34.16 8.52
C SER A 136 -12.09 35.26 8.30
N ASN A 137 -10.80 34.91 8.37
CA ASN A 137 -9.68 35.79 8.09
C ASN A 137 -9.47 36.07 6.60
N ILE A 138 -10.00 35.22 5.70
CA ILE A 138 -10.00 35.46 4.25
C ILE A 138 -11.26 36.22 3.85
N ASN A 139 -12.42 35.74 4.29
CA ASN A 139 -13.70 36.38 4.03
C ASN A 139 -14.61 36.28 5.26
N PRO A 140 -14.84 37.38 5.98
CA PRO A 140 -15.70 37.37 7.17
C PRO A 140 -17.19 37.25 6.84
N HIS A 141 -17.58 37.51 5.58
CA HIS A 141 -18.96 37.50 5.11
C HIS A 141 -19.10 36.70 3.80
N PRO A 142 -18.84 35.38 3.83
CA PRO A 142 -18.87 34.57 2.63
C PRO A 142 -20.30 34.45 2.06
N ILE A 143 -20.42 33.97 0.83
CA ILE A 143 -21.72 33.66 0.22
C ILE A 143 -22.07 32.18 0.35
N SER A 144 -23.37 31.88 0.38
CA SER A 144 -23.92 30.53 0.46
C SER A 144 -25.32 30.48 -0.14
N ALA A 145 -25.90 29.29 -0.27
CA ALA A 145 -27.31 29.12 -0.63
C ALA A 145 -28.24 29.89 0.34
N SER A 146 -27.94 29.87 1.64
CA SER A 146 -28.67 30.58 2.69
C SER A 146 -27.72 31.04 3.81
N ASP A 147 -28.21 31.85 4.76
CA ASP A 147 -27.42 32.45 5.85
C ASP A 147 -27.13 31.49 7.02
N VAL A 148 -26.94 30.19 6.71
CA VAL A 148 -26.69 29.13 7.70
C VAL A 148 -25.20 29.00 7.95
N GLN A 149 -24.73 29.48 9.11
CA GLN A 149 -23.31 29.42 9.50
C GLN A 149 -22.82 27.99 9.74
N LEU A 150 -21.55 27.74 9.43
CA LEU A 150 -20.82 26.59 9.97
C LEU A 150 -20.22 27.01 11.31
N GLU A 151 -20.83 26.58 12.40
CA GLU A 151 -20.38 26.90 13.76
C GLU A 151 -19.24 25.97 14.21
N GLY A 152 -18.41 26.47 15.13
CA GLY A 152 -17.29 25.73 15.72
C GLY A 152 -15.94 26.06 15.12
N GLU A 153 -14.91 25.43 15.69
CA GLU A 153 -13.54 25.46 15.19
C GLU A 153 -13.23 24.10 14.57
N VAL A 154 -12.89 24.10 13.28
CA VAL A 154 -12.54 22.87 12.55
C VAL A 154 -11.10 22.98 12.12
N MET A 155 -10.23 22.14 12.68
CA MET A 155 -8.79 22.10 12.36
C MET A 155 -8.10 23.48 12.51
N GLY A 156 -8.45 24.24 13.54
CA GLY A 156 -7.89 25.58 13.78
C GLY A 156 -8.49 26.70 12.92
N MET A 157 -9.50 26.40 12.09
CA MET A 157 -10.19 27.38 11.26
C MET A 157 -11.53 27.77 11.88
N THR A 158 -11.86 29.05 11.79
CA THR A 158 -13.18 29.60 12.13
C THR A 158 -13.84 30.15 10.86
N PHE A 159 -15.17 30.04 10.78
CA PHE A 159 -15.93 30.42 9.59
C PHE A 159 -16.89 31.56 9.88
N GLY A 160 -16.91 32.57 9.00
CA GLY A 160 -17.81 33.71 9.09
C GLY A 160 -19.27 33.31 8.81
N LYS A 161 -20.24 34.08 9.34
CA LYS A 161 -21.65 33.88 8.99
C LYS A 161 -21.88 34.25 7.52
N PRO A 162 -22.37 33.33 6.68
CA PRO A 162 -22.56 33.63 5.27
C PRO A 162 -23.80 34.51 5.05
N ARG A 163 -23.82 35.22 3.91
CA ARG A 163 -25.05 35.81 3.35
C ARG A 163 -25.62 34.87 2.28
N ALA A 164 -26.95 34.80 2.20
CA ALA A 164 -27.64 34.14 1.08
C ALA A 164 -27.32 34.85 -0.25
N MET A 165 -26.95 34.09 -1.28
CA MET A 165 -26.68 34.62 -2.62
C MET A 165 -27.89 35.36 -3.19
N GLY A 166 -27.64 36.57 -3.71
CA GLY A 166 -28.58 37.37 -4.49
C GLY A 166 -28.28 37.27 -6.00
N PRO A 167 -29.05 37.97 -6.85
CA PRO A 167 -28.94 37.85 -8.31
C PRO A 167 -27.53 38.08 -8.86
N GLU A 168 -26.84 39.14 -8.43
CA GLU A 168 -25.46 39.42 -8.88
C GLU A 168 -24.45 38.35 -8.46
N ASP A 169 -24.68 37.69 -7.33
CA ASP A 169 -23.80 36.62 -6.85
C ASP A 169 -23.94 35.39 -7.76
N PHE A 170 -25.16 35.08 -8.23
CA PHE A 170 -25.37 33.99 -9.19
C PHE A 170 -24.67 34.29 -10.51
N GLU A 171 -24.79 35.49 -11.05
CA GLU A 171 -24.09 35.90 -12.28
C GLU A 171 -22.57 35.76 -12.14
N LYS A 172 -22.00 36.24 -11.02
CA LYS A 172 -20.57 36.14 -10.73
C LYS A 172 -20.10 34.69 -10.59
N VAL A 173 -20.83 33.87 -9.84
CA VAL A 173 -20.47 32.46 -9.61
C VAL A 173 -20.58 31.66 -10.91
N ILE A 174 -21.72 31.72 -11.59
CA ILE A 174 -21.95 30.99 -12.86
C ILE A 174 -20.93 31.45 -13.91
N GLY A 175 -20.76 32.77 -14.07
CA GLY A 175 -19.80 33.35 -15.00
C GLY A 175 -18.35 33.00 -14.66
N GLY A 176 -17.99 32.94 -13.37
CA GLY A 176 -16.67 32.56 -12.86
C GLY A 176 -16.33 31.10 -13.13
N PHE A 177 -17.23 30.17 -12.83
CA PHE A 177 -17.06 28.75 -13.21
C PHE A 177 -16.93 28.59 -14.73
N ALA A 178 -17.76 29.28 -15.51
CA ALA A 178 -17.71 29.22 -16.96
C ALA A 178 -16.41 29.80 -17.53
N HIS A 179 -15.93 30.92 -16.98
CA HIS A 179 -14.64 31.51 -17.36
C HIS A 179 -13.48 30.58 -17.01
N ALA A 180 -13.45 30.02 -15.79
CA ALA A 180 -12.40 29.12 -15.37
C ALA A 180 -12.37 27.82 -16.21
N ALA A 181 -13.52 27.31 -16.63
CA ALA A 181 -13.59 26.17 -17.55
C ALA A 181 -13.04 26.52 -18.94
N GLU A 182 -13.40 27.67 -19.50
CA GLU A 182 -12.84 28.17 -20.76
C GLU A 182 -11.32 28.36 -20.67
N TYR A 183 -10.84 28.84 -19.52
CA TYR A 183 -9.43 29.02 -19.23
C TYR A 183 -8.68 27.69 -19.21
N CYS A 184 -9.22 26.69 -18.52
CA CYS A 184 -8.67 25.33 -18.50
C CYS A 184 -8.68 24.67 -19.89
N TYR A 185 -9.76 24.83 -20.65
CA TYR A 185 -9.83 24.35 -22.04
C TYR A 185 -8.70 24.94 -22.90
N LYS A 186 -8.53 26.28 -22.87
CA LYS A 186 -7.46 26.98 -23.61
C LYS A 186 -6.05 26.64 -23.11
N ALA A 187 -5.91 26.29 -21.83
CA ALA A 187 -4.66 25.81 -21.24
C ALA A 187 -4.36 24.33 -21.58
N GLY A 188 -5.28 23.60 -22.21
CA GLY A 188 -5.06 22.23 -22.70
C GLY A 188 -5.58 21.11 -21.80
N PHE A 189 -6.37 21.41 -20.77
CA PHE A 189 -7.08 20.39 -19.98
C PHE A 189 -8.13 19.66 -20.85
N ASP A 190 -8.38 18.38 -20.55
CA ASP A 190 -9.43 17.61 -21.25
C ASP A 190 -10.84 17.92 -20.75
N GLY A 191 -10.94 18.54 -19.58
CA GLY A 191 -12.22 18.86 -18.97
C GLY A 191 -12.11 19.57 -17.63
N VAL A 192 -13.25 19.69 -16.96
CA VAL A 192 -13.36 20.16 -15.58
C VAL A 192 -14.20 19.22 -14.74
N GLN A 193 -13.92 19.17 -13.44
CA GLN A 193 -14.81 18.58 -12.46
C GLN A 193 -15.40 19.69 -11.59
N LEU A 194 -16.72 19.76 -11.48
CA LEU A 194 -17.38 20.66 -10.53
C LEU A 194 -17.33 20.05 -9.13
N HIS A 195 -16.97 20.86 -8.12
CA HIS A 195 -16.96 20.39 -6.73
C HIS A 195 -18.33 20.58 -6.04
N GLY A 196 -19.18 19.57 -6.12
CA GLY A 196 -20.51 19.49 -5.48
C GLY A 196 -20.56 18.63 -4.22
N ALA A 197 -19.46 18.57 -3.46
CA ALA A 197 -19.31 17.68 -2.31
C ALA A 197 -18.69 18.40 -1.10
N HIS A 198 -18.51 17.68 0.00
CA HIS A 198 -17.75 18.10 1.20
C HIS A 198 -18.22 19.39 1.90
N GLY A 199 -19.40 19.90 1.53
CA GLY A 199 -19.96 21.13 2.08
C GLY A 199 -19.44 22.42 1.42
N TYR A 200 -18.82 22.33 0.24
CA TYR A 200 -18.53 23.48 -0.63
C TYR A 200 -19.81 24.10 -1.19
N LEU A 201 -19.72 25.25 -1.88
CA LEU A 201 -20.89 26.03 -2.30
C LEU A 201 -21.95 25.19 -3.04
N LEU A 202 -21.55 24.40 -4.04
CA LEU A 202 -22.50 23.60 -4.81
C LEU A 202 -23.16 22.51 -3.94
N ALA A 203 -22.43 21.92 -3.00
CA ALA A 203 -23.01 21.01 -2.00
C ALA A 203 -23.97 21.74 -1.05
N GLN A 204 -23.69 23.00 -0.71
CA GLN A 204 -24.56 23.82 0.14
C GLN A 204 -25.91 24.10 -0.52
N PHE A 205 -25.97 24.17 -1.85
CA PHE A 205 -27.24 24.25 -2.59
C PHE A 205 -27.96 22.90 -2.63
N LEU A 206 -27.23 21.80 -2.82
CA LEU A 206 -27.82 20.46 -2.86
C LEU A 206 -28.42 20.01 -1.52
N SER A 207 -27.83 20.41 -0.40
CA SER A 207 -28.25 19.94 0.92
C SER A 207 -29.42 20.77 1.50
N PRO A 208 -30.53 20.14 1.90
CA PRO A 208 -31.66 20.84 2.52
C PRO A 208 -31.35 21.40 3.92
N THR A 209 -30.26 21.00 4.56
CA THR A 209 -29.85 21.57 5.87
C THR A 209 -29.23 22.96 5.71
N THR A 210 -28.55 23.22 4.60
CA THR A 210 -27.88 24.49 4.29
C THR A 210 -28.65 25.36 3.30
N ASN A 211 -29.47 24.77 2.44
CA ASN A 211 -30.33 25.49 1.50
C ASN A 211 -31.75 25.64 2.04
N LYS A 212 -32.07 26.84 2.52
CA LYS A 212 -33.39 27.24 3.04
C LYS A 212 -34.15 28.15 2.07
N ARG A 213 -33.73 28.22 0.81
CA ARG A 213 -34.34 29.09 -0.19
C ARG A 213 -35.73 28.59 -0.58
N THR A 214 -36.58 29.53 -0.98
CA THR A 214 -37.95 29.30 -1.47
C THR A 214 -38.13 29.71 -2.94
N ASP A 215 -37.06 30.19 -3.59
CA ASP A 215 -37.04 30.54 -5.00
C ASP A 215 -36.66 29.33 -5.88
N LYS A 216 -36.36 29.58 -7.17
CA LYS A 216 -35.99 28.53 -8.14
C LYS A 216 -34.71 27.76 -7.79
N TYR A 217 -33.97 28.16 -6.75
CA TYR A 217 -32.75 27.49 -6.31
C TYR A 217 -32.91 26.72 -4.98
N GLY A 218 -34.13 26.59 -4.44
CA GLY A 218 -34.39 25.85 -3.19
C GLY A 218 -35.69 25.04 -3.18
N GLY A 219 -35.87 24.28 -2.11
CA GLY A 219 -37.00 23.35 -1.97
C GLY A 219 -36.70 21.98 -2.59
N SER A 220 -37.31 21.69 -3.75
CA SER A 220 -37.17 20.40 -4.44
C SER A 220 -35.73 20.14 -4.90
N LEU A 221 -35.34 18.87 -5.06
CA LEU A 221 -34.01 18.52 -5.55
C LEU A 221 -33.69 19.18 -6.91
N ALA A 222 -34.66 19.21 -7.83
CA ALA A 222 -34.48 19.86 -9.13
C ALA A 222 -34.10 21.35 -8.99
N ASN A 223 -34.79 22.09 -8.10
CA ASN A 223 -34.45 23.48 -7.81
C ASN A 223 -33.08 23.60 -7.12
N ARG A 224 -32.79 22.73 -6.15
CA ARG A 224 -31.50 22.70 -5.45
C ARG A 224 -30.33 22.42 -6.39
N ALA A 225 -30.54 21.63 -7.44
CA ALA A 225 -29.55 21.31 -8.48
C ALA A 225 -29.41 22.42 -9.54
N GLN A 226 -30.36 23.36 -9.62
CA GLN A 226 -30.46 24.32 -10.73
C GLN A 226 -29.16 25.11 -10.98
N ILE A 227 -28.46 25.56 -9.93
CA ILE A 227 -27.19 26.29 -10.09
C ILE A 227 -26.11 25.44 -10.79
N ILE A 228 -26.06 24.13 -10.52
CA ILE A 228 -25.10 23.21 -11.14
C ILE A 228 -25.41 23.07 -12.63
N LEU A 229 -26.69 22.96 -12.98
CA LEU A 229 -27.14 22.84 -14.36
C LEU A 229 -26.89 24.12 -15.16
N GLU A 230 -27.14 25.29 -14.54
CA GLU A 230 -26.84 26.60 -15.15
C GLU A 230 -25.34 26.82 -15.34
N ILE A 231 -24.50 26.38 -14.39
CA ILE A 231 -23.03 26.37 -14.56
C ILE A 231 -22.64 25.48 -15.75
N ALA A 232 -23.15 24.26 -15.84
CA ALA A 232 -22.82 23.35 -16.93
C ALA A 232 -23.27 23.90 -18.30
N ALA A 233 -24.43 24.55 -18.36
CA ALA A 233 -24.91 25.23 -19.56
C ALA A 233 -23.97 26.39 -19.95
N ALA A 234 -23.64 27.27 -19.01
CA ALA A 234 -22.73 28.40 -19.25
C ALA A 234 -21.32 27.96 -19.68
N ILE A 235 -20.81 26.84 -19.14
CA ILE A 235 -19.54 26.24 -19.60
C ILE A 235 -19.64 25.83 -21.07
N ARG A 236 -20.72 25.14 -21.46
CA ARG A 236 -20.91 24.68 -22.85
C ARG A 236 -21.13 25.83 -23.84
N GLU A 237 -21.68 26.95 -23.39
CA GLU A 237 -21.80 28.16 -24.21
C GLU A 237 -20.44 28.79 -24.49
N ARG A 238 -19.52 28.78 -23.52
CA ARG A 238 -18.16 29.36 -23.68
C ARG A 238 -17.18 28.37 -24.33
N VAL A 239 -17.36 27.07 -24.11
CA VAL A 239 -16.55 26.00 -24.67
C VAL A 239 -17.42 25.13 -25.58
N THR A 240 -17.44 25.47 -26.85
CA THR A 240 -18.29 24.82 -27.86
C THR A 240 -17.71 23.50 -28.39
N ASP A 241 -16.47 23.16 -28.05
CA ASP A 241 -15.87 21.86 -28.37
C ASP A 241 -16.55 20.76 -27.54
N PRO A 242 -17.31 19.84 -28.17
CA PRO A 242 -18.03 18.79 -27.45
C PRO A 242 -17.08 17.77 -26.80
N SER A 243 -15.79 17.74 -27.18
CA SER A 243 -14.80 16.86 -26.58
C SER A 243 -14.28 17.33 -25.22
N PHE A 244 -14.63 18.56 -24.82
CA PHE A 244 -14.32 19.08 -23.49
C PHE A 244 -15.28 18.47 -22.46
N SER A 245 -14.72 17.67 -21.56
CA SER A 245 -15.48 16.83 -20.65
C SER A 245 -15.89 17.60 -19.38
N ILE A 246 -17.13 17.38 -18.93
CA ILE A 246 -17.62 17.91 -17.65
C ILE A 246 -17.95 16.74 -16.72
N GLY A 247 -17.28 16.69 -15.58
CA GLY A 247 -17.61 15.79 -14.48
C GLY A 247 -18.04 16.55 -13.23
N ILE A 248 -18.49 15.82 -12.22
CA ILE A 248 -18.84 16.40 -10.91
C ILE A 248 -18.48 15.44 -9.78
N LYS A 249 -18.01 15.97 -8.66
CA LYS A 249 -17.91 15.24 -7.40
C LYS A 249 -19.13 15.55 -6.55
N VAL A 250 -19.81 14.52 -6.05
CA VAL A 250 -20.98 14.66 -5.16
C VAL A 250 -20.83 13.78 -3.92
N ASN A 251 -21.48 14.19 -2.83
CA ASN A 251 -21.63 13.32 -1.67
C ASN A 251 -22.71 12.27 -1.99
N SER A 252 -22.42 10.98 -1.73
CA SER A 252 -23.40 9.90 -1.85
C SER A 252 -24.45 9.96 -0.73
N VAL A 253 -24.06 10.48 0.42
CA VAL A 253 -24.91 10.72 1.59
C VAL A 253 -24.24 11.74 2.53
N GLU A 254 -25.04 12.56 3.19
CA GLU A 254 -24.61 13.33 4.36
C GLU A 254 -25.06 12.63 5.64
N PHE A 255 -24.15 12.44 6.60
CA PHE A 255 -24.41 11.68 7.83
C PHE A 255 -25.14 12.49 8.92
N GLN A 256 -25.85 13.54 8.53
CA GLN A 256 -26.63 14.41 9.41
C GLN A 256 -28.13 14.18 9.18
N GLU A 257 -28.92 14.33 10.24
CA GLU A 257 -30.37 14.19 10.16
C GLU A 257 -30.97 15.22 9.19
N GLY A 258 -31.78 14.75 8.25
CA GLY A 258 -32.37 15.59 7.20
C GLY A 258 -31.38 16.13 6.16
N GLY A 259 -30.17 15.56 6.07
CA GLY A 259 -29.18 15.86 5.05
C GLY A 259 -29.49 15.26 3.67
N PHE A 260 -28.59 15.51 2.72
CA PHE A 260 -28.66 14.94 1.37
C PHE A 260 -28.61 13.39 1.42
N SER A 261 -29.62 12.73 0.87
CA SER A 261 -29.77 11.26 0.95
C SER A 261 -29.22 10.52 -0.28
N THR A 262 -29.18 9.19 -0.19
CA THR A 262 -28.81 8.32 -1.33
C THR A 262 -29.81 8.42 -2.48
N GLU A 263 -31.10 8.55 -2.15
CA GLU A 263 -32.18 8.74 -3.11
C GLU A 263 -32.04 10.09 -3.83
N ASP A 264 -31.79 11.17 -3.07
CA ASP A 264 -31.46 12.48 -3.63
C ASP A 264 -30.25 12.39 -4.58
N CYS A 265 -29.21 11.63 -4.19
CA CYS A 265 -28.04 11.42 -5.05
C CYS A 265 -28.38 10.66 -6.33
N SER A 266 -29.22 9.62 -6.23
CA SER A 266 -29.67 8.81 -7.37
C SER A 266 -30.46 9.66 -8.37
N GLU A 267 -31.39 10.48 -7.90
CA GLU A 267 -32.16 11.43 -8.72
C GLU A 267 -31.27 12.53 -9.33
N LEU A 268 -30.33 13.08 -8.55
CA LEU A 268 -29.37 14.05 -9.04
C LEU A 268 -28.52 13.47 -10.17
N CYS A 269 -28.04 12.23 -10.04
CA CYS A 269 -27.25 11.57 -11.08
C CYS A 269 -28.03 11.39 -12.38
N ALA A 270 -29.34 11.12 -12.31
CA ALA A 270 -30.19 11.07 -13.50
C ALA A 270 -30.28 12.44 -14.18
N LEU A 271 -30.49 13.52 -13.42
CA LEU A 271 -30.48 14.90 -13.94
C LEU A 271 -29.13 15.27 -14.57
N LEU A 272 -28.01 14.85 -13.96
CA LEU A 272 -26.67 15.08 -14.49
C LEU A 272 -26.43 14.33 -15.81
N GLU A 273 -26.96 13.11 -15.98
CA GLU A 273 -26.89 12.37 -17.25
C GLU A 273 -27.68 13.08 -18.36
N GLU A 274 -28.87 13.60 -18.07
CA GLU A 274 -29.66 14.40 -19.02
C GLU A 274 -28.90 15.65 -19.48
N HIS A 275 -28.10 16.24 -18.58
CA HIS A 275 -27.24 17.39 -18.85
C HIS A 275 -25.81 17.01 -19.30
N LYS A 276 -25.63 15.74 -19.70
CA LYS A 276 -24.46 15.21 -20.39
C LYS A 276 -23.16 15.32 -19.59
N PHE A 277 -23.20 15.13 -18.28
CA PHE A 277 -21.99 14.95 -17.47
C PHE A 277 -21.32 13.62 -17.82
N ASP A 278 -20.04 13.62 -18.19
CA ASP A 278 -19.31 12.39 -18.57
C ASP A 278 -19.12 11.44 -17.40
N PHE A 279 -18.89 12.00 -16.21
CA PHE A 279 -18.71 11.20 -15.02
C PHE A 279 -19.15 11.89 -13.73
N VAL A 280 -19.55 11.06 -12.77
CA VAL A 280 -19.78 11.44 -11.38
C VAL A 280 -18.78 10.69 -10.50
N GLU A 281 -18.12 11.41 -9.61
CA GLU A 281 -17.28 10.82 -8.58
C GLU A 281 -18.01 10.87 -7.23
N LEU A 282 -18.33 9.69 -6.70
CA LEU A 282 -19.00 9.53 -5.43
C LEU A 282 -17.99 9.56 -4.29
N SER A 283 -18.28 10.42 -3.31
CA SER A 283 -17.55 10.57 -2.04
C SER A 283 -18.57 10.66 -0.88
N GLY A 284 -18.13 10.82 0.36
CA GLY A 284 -19.02 11.24 1.44
C GLY A 284 -18.32 11.99 2.58
N GLY A 285 -19.12 12.57 3.48
CA GLY A 285 -18.69 13.40 4.62
C GLY A 285 -18.67 14.91 4.33
N THR A 286 -18.62 15.71 5.40
CA THR A 286 -18.47 17.18 5.39
C THR A 286 -17.61 17.63 6.59
N TYR A 287 -17.18 18.89 6.67
CA TYR A 287 -16.53 19.41 7.89
C TYR A 287 -17.44 19.42 9.13
N GLN A 288 -18.77 19.39 8.94
CA GLN A 288 -19.74 19.31 10.04
C GLN A 288 -19.94 17.87 10.55
N SER A 289 -19.65 16.87 9.71
CA SER A 289 -19.60 15.46 10.09
C SER A 289 -18.61 14.73 9.18
N LEU A 290 -17.39 14.52 9.69
CA LEU A 290 -16.37 13.77 8.98
C LEU A 290 -16.88 12.33 8.82
N ALA A 291 -16.83 11.78 7.60
CA ALA A 291 -17.44 10.50 7.24
C ALA A 291 -17.02 9.31 8.14
N PHE A 292 -15.92 9.44 8.89
CA PHE A 292 -15.30 8.35 9.65
C PHE A 292 -15.37 8.51 11.19
N GLU A 293 -15.82 9.65 11.74
CA GLU A 293 -15.73 9.91 13.19
C GLU A 293 -16.78 9.17 14.04
N HIS A 294 -17.97 8.85 13.48
CA HIS A 294 -19.12 8.37 14.27
C HIS A 294 -19.57 6.93 13.97
N LYS A 295 -18.70 6.05 13.46
CA LYS A 295 -19.10 4.70 13.02
C LYS A 295 -18.43 3.55 13.79
N ARG A 296 -19.15 2.43 13.87
CA ARG A 296 -18.70 1.17 14.49
C ARG A 296 -17.42 0.67 13.82
N GLU A 297 -16.51 0.11 14.60
CA GLU A 297 -15.25 -0.53 14.18
C GLU A 297 -15.41 -1.46 12.95
N SER A 298 -16.49 -2.25 12.90
CA SER A 298 -16.76 -3.17 11.79
C SER A 298 -17.10 -2.48 10.47
N THR A 299 -17.64 -1.27 10.52
CA THR A 299 -17.95 -0.43 9.34
C THR A 299 -16.70 0.31 8.86
N LYS A 300 -15.82 0.72 9.77
CA LYS A 300 -14.50 1.31 9.43
C LYS A 300 -13.56 0.31 8.76
N LYS A 301 -13.67 -0.98 9.11
CA LYS A 301 -12.84 -2.07 8.56
C LYS A 301 -13.25 -2.54 7.16
N ARG A 302 -14.38 -2.09 6.60
CA ARG A 302 -14.75 -2.41 5.21
C ARG A 302 -14.03 -1.46 4.25
N GLU A 303 -13.14 -2.01 3.43
CA GLU A 303 -12.69 -1.30 2.23
C GLU A 303 -13.92 -0.97 1.36
N ALA A 304 -13.88 0.18 0.68
CA ALA A 304 -14.94 0.60 -0.24
C ALA A 304 -16.32 0.87 0.42
N PHE A 305 -16.32 1.53 1.58
CA PHE A 305 -17.50 1.98 2.33
C PHE A 305 -18.65 2.58 1.48
N PHE A 306 -18.32 3.29 0.40
CA PHE A 306 -19.32 3.93 -0.46
C PHE A 306 -20.01 3.00 -1.47
N LEU A 307 -19.57 1.73 -1.59
CA LEU A 307 -20.13 0.80 -2.57
C LEU A 307 -21.59 0.46 -2.32
N GLU A 308 -21.99 0.31 -1.05
CA GLU A 308 -23.38 -0.01 -0.68
C GLU A 308 -24.37 1.07 -1.19
N PHE A 309 -23.91 2.32 -1.31
CA PHE A 309 -24.70 3.43 -1.88
C PHE A 309 -24.60 3.48 -3.42
N ALA A 310 -23.46 3.11 -3.98
CA ALA A 310 -23.21 3.16 -5.41
C ALA A 310 -24.13 2.20 -6.19
N GLU A 311 -24.48 1.04 -5.64
CA GLU A 311 -25.38 0.06 -6.27
C GLU A 311 -26.74 0.66 -6.65
N GLN A 312 -27.29 1.55 -5.82
CA GLN A 312 -28.59 2.20 -6.05
C GLN A 312 -28.54 3.32 -7.09
N ILE A 313 -27.34 3.85 -7.36
CA ILE A 313 -27.12 4.98 -8.25
C ILE A 313 -26.77 4.48 -9.65
N VAL A 314 -25.80 3.57 -9.75
CA VAL A 314 -25.24 3.14 -11.04
C VAL A 314 -26.28 2.47 -11.92
N GLY A 315 -27.20 1.68 -11.34
CA GLY A 315 -28.23 0.96 -12.09
C GLY A 315 -29.22 1.84 -12.88
N LYS A 316 -29.26 3.16 -12.60
CA LYS A 316 -30.13 4.12 -13.32
C LYS A 316 -29.41 4.88 -14.44
N LEU A 317 -28.09 4.74 -14.55
CA LEU A 317 -27.26 5.49 -15.50
C LEU A 317 -26.88 4.62 -16.70
N ASN A 318 -26.96 5.18 -17.90
CA ASN A 318 -26.61 4.47 -19.13
C ASN A 318 -25.29 4.97 -19.74
N LYS A 319 -25.02 6.27 -19.58
CA LYS A 319 -23.88 6.94 -20.22
C LYS A 319 -22.90 7.51 -19.21
N THR A 320 -23.39 8.15 -18.16
CA THR A 320 -22.54 8.78 -17.15
C THR A 320 -21.71 7.73 -16.43
N ARG A 321 -20.38 7.90 -16.41
CA ARG A 321 -19.49 6.99 -15.70
C ARG A 321 -19.45 7.32 -14.22
N VAL A 322 -19.33 6.29 -13.40
CA VAL A 322 -19.31 6.45 -11.94
C VAL A 322 -17.97 6.00 -11.42
N TYR A 323 -17.30 6.90 -10.70
CA TYR A 323 -16.13 6.59 -9.90
C TYR A 323 -16.50 6.57 -8.43
N VAL A 324 -15.85 5.70 -7.66
CA VAL A 324 -15.93 5.72 -6.19
C VAL A 324 -14.56 6.02 -5.60
N THR A 325 -14.50 6.98 -4.67
CA THR A 325 -13.26 7.39 -4.02
C THR A 325 -13.39 7.29 -2.50
N GLY A 326 -12.49 6.53 -1.87
CA GLY A 326 -12.41 6.44 -0.42
C GLY A 326 -12.21 5.02 0.09
N GLY A 327 -11.22 4.84 0.98
CA GLY A 327 -11.01 3.57 1.71
C GLY A 327 -10.37 2.42 0.93
N LEU A 328 -10.17 2.53 -0.38
CA LEU A 328 -9.53 1.48 -1.19
C LEU A 328 -8.01 1.39 -0.89
N ARG A 329 -7.51 0.20 -0.51
CA ARG A 329 -6.08 -0.08 -0.27
C ARG A 329 -5.57 -1.28 -1.05
N THR A 330 -6.39 -2.29 -1.29
CA THR A 330 -5.99 -3.55 -1.95
C THR A 330 -6.52 -3.65 -3.38
N VAL A 331 -5.81 -4.39 -4.25
CA VAL A 331 -6.28 -4.66 -5.61
C VAL A 331 -7.58 -5.46 -5.58
N ALA A 332 -7.73 -6.40 -4.65
CA ALA A 332 -8.96 -7.18 -4.47
C ALA A 332 -10.18 -6.28 -4.23
N ALA A 333 -10.09 -5.30 -3.33
CA ALA A 333 -11.18 -4.35 -3.09
C ALA A 333 -11.44 -3.44 -4.30
N MET A 334 -10.38 -3.02 -5.01
CA MET A 334 -10.53 -2.19 -6.20
C MET A 334 -11.22 -2.94 -7.34
N VAL A 335 -10.83 -4.21 -7.60
CA VAL A 335 -11.47 -5.06 -8.61
C VAL A 335 -12.92 -5.35 -8.22
N LYS A 336 -13.18 -5.69 -6.95
CA LYS A 336 -14.54 -5.90 -6.46
C LYS A 336 -15.41 -4.66 -6.61
N ALA A 337 -14.86 -3.46 -6.37
CA ALA A 337 -15.59 -2.21 -6.60
C ALA A 337 -16.06 -2.05 -8.05
N LEU A 338 -15.31 -2.56 -9.04
CA LEU A 338 -15.68 -2.49 -10.46
C LEU A 338 -16.87 -3.38 -10.83
N GLU A 339 -17.31 -4.29 -9.95
CA GLU A 339 -18.58 -5.01 -10.13
C GLU A 339 -19.78 -4.07 -10.01
N THR A 340 -19.63 -2.97 -9.28
CA THR A 340 -20.67 -1.97 -9.03
C THR A 340 -20.45 -0.69 -9.83
N VAL A 341 -19.22 -0.16 -9.85
CA VAL A 341 -18.89 1.15 -10.45
C VAL A 341 -18.01 1.00 -11.68
N HIS A 342 -17.88 2.09 -12.44
CA HIS A 342 -17.10 2.07 -13.68
C HIS A 342 -15.61 2.30 -13.46
N GLY A 343 -15.23 2.99 -12.38
CA GLY A 343 -13.84 3.25 -12.04
C GLY A 343 -13.62 3.50 -10.54
N VAL A 344 -12.36 3.51 -10.13
CA VAL A 344 -11.96 3.67 -8.73
C VAL A 344 -11.02 4.85 -8.56
N GLY A 345 -11.25 5.65 -7.51
CA GLY A 345 -10.44 6.80 -7.19
C GLY A 345 -9.49 6.56 -6.02
N LEU A 346 -8.25 7.02 -6.17
CA LEU A 346 -7.21 6.98 -5.14
C LEU A 346 -6.73 8.39 -4.83
N ALA A 347 -6.66 8.73 -3.54
CA ALA A 347 -6.13 10.00 -3.03
C ALA A 347 -4.84 9.76 -2.23
N ARG A 348 -4.93 9.65 -0.89
CA ARG A 348 -3.78 9.40 0.00
C ARG A 348 -2.85 8.25 -0.44
N PRO A 349 -3.33 7.10 -0.97
CA PRO A 349 -2.43 6.04 -1.46
C PRO A 349 -1.44 6.52 -2.53
N VAL A 350 -1.88 7.36 -3.47
CA VAL A 350 -1.02 7.87 -4.56
C VAL A 350 -0.14 9.07 -4.14
N CYS A 351 -0.22 9.49 -2.88
CA CYS A 351 0.78 10.38 -2.28
C CYS A 351 1.96 9.59 -1.70
N ASN A 352 1.72 8.39 -1.18
CA ASN A 352 2.79 7.54 -0.66
C ASN A 352 3.53 6.79 -1.79
N GLU A 353 2.86 6.57 -2.93
CA GLU A 353 3.44 5.92 -4.10
C GLU A 353 2.78 6.45 -5.37
N PHE A 354 3.40 7.45 -6.01
CA PHE A 354 2.84 8.19 -7.15
C PHE A 354 2.59 7.32 -8.39
N ASP A 355 3.34 6.22 -8.54
CA ASP A 355 3.23 5.25 -9.62
C ASP A 355 2.46 3.98 -9.24
N LEU A 356 1.70 4.03 -8.14
CA LEU A 356 0.90 2.90 -7.66
C LEU A 356 -0.07 2.33 -8.72
N PRO A 357 -0.85 3.13 -9.48
CA PRO A 357 -1.74 2.59 -10.52
C PRO A 357 -0.99 1.77 -11.58
N LYS A 358 0.12 2.31 -12.09
CA LYS A 358 1.00 1.61 -13.03
C LYS A 358 1.56 0.31 -12.44
N LYS A 359 2.07 0.34 -11.20
CA LYS A 359 2.57 -0.85 -10.52
C LYS A 359 1.49 -1.92 -10.33
N ILE A 360 0.26 -1.53 -10.01
CA ILE A 360 -0.87 -2.47 -9.92
C ILE A 360 -1.14 -3.12 -11.27
N ILE A 361 -1.27 -2.33 -12.34
CA ILE A 361 -1.53 -2.83 -13.70
C ILE A 361 -0.43 -3.78 -14.18
N GLU A 362 0.82 -3.48 -13.86
CA GLU A 362 1.98 -4.32 -14.20
C GLU A 362 2.14 -5.55 -13.30
N GLY A 363 1.31 -5.73 -12.26
CA GLY A 363 1.41 -6.83 -11.30
C GLY A 363 2.54 -6.67 -10.27
N ASN A 364 3.15 -5.48 -10.17
CA ASN A 364 4.25 -5.15 -9.27
C ASN A 364 3.79 -4.72 -7.86
N ALA A 365 2.48 -4.51 -7.64
CA ALA A 365 1.91 -4.17 -6.34
C ALA A 365 0.49 -4.76 -6.17
N GLY A 366 0.26 -5.53 -5.11
CA GLY A 366 -1.07 -6.05 -4.74
C GLY A 366 -1.89 -5.13 -3.81
N SER A 367 -1.27 -4.07 -3.29
CA SER A 367 -1.89 -3.09 -2.40
C SER A 367 -1.03 -1.85 -2.23
N SER A 368 -1.62 -0.80 -1.65
CA SER A 368 -0.91 0.43 -1.26
C SER A 368 0.04 0.23 -0.08
N VAL A 369 0.94 1.20 0.14
CA VAL A 369 1.82 1.25 1.31
C VAL A 369 0.99 1.44 2.58
N LYS A 370 1.27 0.62 3.59
CA LYS A 370 0.68 0.71 4.94
C LYS A 370 1.59 1.56 5.81
N THR A 371 1.17 2.79 6.10
CA THR A 371 1.89 3.70 6.98
C THR A 371 1.77 3.27 8.44
N LEU A 372 2.72 3.70 9.27
CA LEU A 372 2.66 3.52 10.74
C LEU A 372 1.79 4.56 11.44
N LEU A 373 1.19 5.50 10.70
CA LEU A 373 0.16 6.41 11.21
C LEU A 373 -1.18 5.68 11.26
N GLY A 374 -1.95 5.88 12.33
CA GLY A 374 -3.30 5.33 12.45
C GLY A 374 -4.21 5.87 11.34
N GLU A 375 -4.89 4.99 10.59
CA GLU A 375 -5.73 5.40 9.46
C GLU A 375 -6.94 6.25 9.84
N ASP A 376 -7.40 6.07 11.07
CA ASP A 376 -8.49 6.83 11.68
C ASP A 376 -8.05 8.26 12.04
N ASP A 377 -6.75 8.53 12.12
CA ASP A 377 -6.22 9.87 12.31
C ASP A 377 -6.20 10.61 10.96
N PHE A 378 -7.37 11.13 10.60
CA PHE A 378 -7.53 11.92 9.38
C PHE A 378 -6.59 13.13 9.36
N GLY A 379 -6.38 13.80 10.50
CA GLY A 379 -5.49 14.97 10.60
C GLY A 379 -4.05 14.64 10.24
N LEU A 380 -3.45 13.64 10.89
CA LEU A 380 -2.08 13.22 10.63
C LEU A 380 -1.91 12.65 9.22
N THR A 381 -2.82 11.79 8.77
CA THR A 381 -2.71 11.19 7.43
C THR A 381 -2.90 12.22 6.31
N ASN A 382 -3.70 13.26 6.53
CA ASN A 382 -3.82 14.40 5.62
C ASN A 382 -2.54 15.23 5.56
N MET A 383 -1.95 15.55 6.73
CA MET A 383 -0.67 16.27 6.80
C MET A 383 0.46 15.48 6.14
N LEU A 384 0.51 14.16 6.32
CA LEU A 384 1.46 13.31 5.62
C LEU A 384 1.27 13.39 4.11
N ALA A 385 0.03 13.21 3.61
CA ALA A 385 -0.25 13.24 2.17
C ALA A 385 0.19 14.55 1.50
N GLY A 386 -0.12 15.69 2.12
CA GLY A 386 0.34 17.00 1.65
C GLY A 386 1.86 17.18 1.73
N THR A 387 2.51 16.61 2.73
CA THR A 387 3.97 16.59 2.86
C THR A 387 4.62 15.79 1.74
N GLN A 388 4.06 14.63 1.39
CA GLN A 388 4.54 13.84 0.25
C GLN A 388 4.39 14.62 -1.06
N ILE A 389 3.26 15.30 -1.27
CA ILE A 389 3.04 16.17 -2.44
C ILE A 389 4.13 17.25 -2.51
N ARG A 390 4.44 17.89 -1.39
CA ARG A 390 5.49 18.92 -1.30
C ARG A 390 6.89 18.37 -1.60
N LEU A 391 7.21 17.18 -1.09
CA LEU A 391 8.49 16.50 -1.39
C LEU A 391 8.62 16.20 -2.88
N VAL A 392 7.57 15.65 -3.48
CA VAL A 392 7.57 15.31 -4.91
C VAL A 392 7.62 16.56 -5.80
N GLY A 393 7.00 17.67 -5.37
CA GLY A 393 7.12 18.96 -6.06
C GLY A 393 8.56 19.46 -6.12
N LYS A 394 9.36 19.14 -5.10
CA LYS A 394 10.81 19.38 -5.03
C LYS A 394 11.65 18.26 -5.70
N ASP A 395 11.01 17.39 -6.49
CA ASP A 395 11.62 16.22 -7.13
C ASP A 395 12.35 15.31 -6.13
N LYS A 396 11.76 15.09 -4.95
CA LYS A 396 12.22 14.13 -3.94
C LYS A 396 11.26 12.96 -3.81
N GLU A 397 11.80 11.79 -3.47
CA GLU A 397 10.99 10.61 -3.14
C GLU A 397 10.06 10.88 -1.95
N PRO A 398 8.84 10.30 -1.95
CA PRO A 398 8.01 10.26 -0.76
C PRO A 398 8.76 9.62 0.43
N LEU A 399 8.51 10.16 1.62
CA LEU A 399 9.04 9.64 2.87
C LEU A 399 8.37 8.31 3.23
N ASP A 400 9.14 7.23 3.43
CA ASP A 400 8.59 5.90 3.72
C ASP A 400 8.17 5.75 5.20
N VAL A 401 7.02 6.33 5.55
CA VAL A 401 6.43 6.28 6.90
C VAL A 401 5.89 4.88 7.28
N SER A 402 6.16 3.84 6.48
CA SER A 402 6.00 2.45 6.91
C SER A 402 7.16 1.95 7.78
N GLN A 403 8.23 2.75 7.94
CA GLN A 403 9.38 2.47 8.80
C GLN A 403 9.47 3.50 9.95
N GLU A 404 9.72 3.03 11.18
CA GLU A 404 9.67 3.87 12.39
C GLU A 404 10.62 5.09 12.31
N LYS A 405 11.84 4.88 11.79
CA LYS A 405 12.82 5.95 11.57
C LYS A 405 12.22 7.15 10.83
N TYR A 406 11.46 6.90 9.77
CA TYR A 406 10.91 7.96 8.94
C TYR A 406 9.61 8.54 9.53
N LYS A 407 8.86 7.74 10.29
CA LYS A 407 7.74 8.25 11.10
C LYS A 407 8.23 9.28 12.14
N GLU A 408 9.30 8.99 12.87
CA GLU A 408 9.88 9.94 13.84
C GLU A 408 10.36 11.24 13.18
N VAL A 409 10.96 11.14 11.98
CA VAL A 409 11.38 12.30 11.20
C VAL A 409 10.18 13.16 10.80
N PHE A 410 9.09 12.53 10.35
CA PHE A 410 7.84 13.22 10.03
C PHE A 410 7.25 13.93 11.25
N GLU A 411 7.14 13.23 12.39
CA GLU A 411 6.58 13.79 13.63
C GLU A 411 7.37 15.00 14.15
N LYS A 412 8.71 14.93 14.13
CA LYS A 412 9.57 16.07 14.50
C LYS A 412 9.40 17.26 13.54
N SER A 413 9.33 16.98 12.24
CA SER A 413 9.13 18.03 11.23
C SER A 413 7.74 18.67 11.35
N LEU A 414 6.70 17.88 11.67
CA LEU A 414 5.35 18.35 11.94
C LEU A 414 5.30 19.28 13.16
N GLN A 415 5.98 18.94 14.25
CA GLN A 415 6.05 19.80 15.44
C GLN A 415 6.67 21.17 15.12
N LYS A 416 7.80 21.18 14.39
CA LYS A 416 8.45 22.42 13.96
C LYS A 416 7.56 23.25 13.04
N TRP A 417 6.89 22.59 12.08
CA TRP A 417 5.94 23.26 11.19
C TRP A 417 4.77 23.87 11.97
N ALA A 418 4.19 23.13 12.92
CA ALA A 418 3.10 23.62 13.75
C ALA A 418 3.49 24.84 14.59
N GLN A 419 4.69 24.83 15.19
CA GLN A 419 5.24 26.01 15.86
C GLN A 419 5.39 27.19 14.90
N GLY A 420 5.96 26.94 13.71
CA GLY A 420 6.12 27.98 12.69
C GLY A 420 4.79 28.60 12.25
N MET A 421 3.73 27.80 12.15
CA MET A 421 2.38 28.25 11.83
C MET A 421 1.70 28.99 12.99
N ALA A 422 1.93 28.58 14.25
CA ALA A 422 1.42 29.30 15.42
C ALA A 422 2.02 30.72 15.54
N GLU A 423 3.25 30.90 15.06
CA GLU A 423 3.95 32.19 15.01
C GLU A 423 3.68 32.99 13.72
N ASN A 424 2.80 32.51 12.83
CA ASN A 424 2.53 33.09 11.51
C ASN A 424 1.52 34.25 11.54
N SER A 425 1.79 35.28 12.34
CA SER A 425 0.86 36.41 12.53
C SER A 425 0.65 37.27 11.28
N ASP A 426 1.61 37.29 10.35
CA ASP A 426 1.53 38.01 9.07
C ASP A 426 0.87 37.20 7.95
N GLY A 427 0.56 35.92 8.20
CA GLY A 427 -0.04 35.02 7.22
C GLY A 427 0.85 34.65 6.04
N SER A 428 2.16 34.94 6.10
CA SER A 428 3.10 34.72 4.98
C SER A 428 3.50 33.26 4.81
N LYS A 429 3.54 32.47 5.90
CA LYS A 429 3.83 31.03 5.85
C LYS A 429 2.61 30.25 5.39
N TYR A 430 2.82 29.32 4.45
CA TYR A 430 1.78 28.48 3.87
C TYR A 430 2.38 27.16 3.36
N GLY A 431 1.53 26.27 2.84
CA GLY A 431 1.95 24.97 2.34
C GLY A 431 1.95 23.89 3.41
N TYR A 432 2.47 22.72 3.03
CA TYR A 432 2.67 21.58 3.91
C TYR A 432 4.09 21.55 4.52
N ILE A 433 4.39 20.50 5.28
CA ILE A 433 5.61 20.37 6.08
C ILE A 433 6.84 20.21 5.18
N ASP A 434 7.92 20.91 5.51
CA ASP A 434 9.25 20.62 4.98
C ASP A 434 9.94 19.56 5.86
N ILE A 435 10.44 18.49 5.24
CA ILE A 435 11.14 17.41 5.97
C ILE A 435 12.60 17.80 6.22
N GLU A 436 13.00 17.71 7.48
CA GLU A 436 14.37 17.96 7.94
C GLU A 436 14.95 16.75 8.69
N GLY A 437 16.26 16.74 8.95
CA GLY A 437 16.88 15.69 9.77
C GLY A 437 17.07 14.33 9.08
N THR A 438 16.88 14.24 7.76
CA THR A 438 17.21 13.06 6.95
C THR A 438 17.67 13.45 5.55
N THR A 439 18.43 12.58 4.88
CA THR A 439 18.81 12.76 3.47
C THR A 439 17.66 12.33 2.56
N LEU A 440 17.09 13.29 1.84
CA LEU A 440 16.02 13.05 0.87
C LEU A 440 16.59 12.66 -0.49
N GLN A 441 16.11 11.53 -1.02
CA GLN A 441 16.56 11.01 -2.31
C GLN A 441 15.86 11.75 -3.47
N PRO A 442 16.53 11.96 -4.62
CA PRO A 442 15.88 12.41 -5.84
C PRO A 442 14.73 11.47 -6.25
N PHE A 443 13.63 12.01 -6.76
CA PHE A 443 12.51 11.19 -7.22
C PHE A 443 12.92 10.33 -8.42
N GLY A 444 12.49 9.06 -8.40
CA GLY A 444 12.84 8.06 -9.40
C GLY A 444 14.23 7.46 -9.18
N THR A 445 14.82 7.66 -7.99
CA THR A 445 16.08 6.99 -7.64
C THR A 445 15.84 5.49 -7.73
N PRO A 446 16.47 4.78 -8.68
CA PRO A 446 16.24 3.35 -8.83
C PRO A 446 16.55 2.67 -7.51
N ILE A 447 15.63 1.82 -7.03
CA ILE A 447 15.96 0.98 -5.88
C ILE A 447 17.20 0.19 -6.27
N GLU A 448 18.24 0.29 -5.46
CA GLU A 448 19.50 -0.44 -5.67
C GLU A 448 19.19 -1.91 -6.03
N PRO A 449 19.74 -2.45 -7.14
CA PRO A 449 19.45 -3.82 -7.57
C PRO A 449 19.67 -4.87 -6.46
N SER A 450 20.62 -4.61 -5.55
CA SER A 450 20.89 -5.41 -4.33
C SER A 450 19.70 -5.45 -3.36
N LEU A 451 19.01 -4.33 -3.17
CA LEU A 451 17.78 -4.27 -2.37
C LEU A 451 16.60 -4.85 -3.14
N ARG A 452 16.52 -4.62 -4.46
CA ARG A 452 15.43 -5.16 -5.31
C ARG A 452 15.41 -6.67 -5.31
N VAL A 453 16.56 -7.34 -5.43
CA VAL A 453 16.61 -8.81 -5.41
C VAL A 453 16.17 -9.35 -4.06
N ARG A 454 16.61 -8.74 -2.94
CA ARG A 454 16.15 -9.13 -1.59
C ARG A 454 14.64 -8.98 -1.41
N ARG A 455 14.08 -7.89 -1.90
CA ARG A 455 12.63 -7.64 -1.86
C ARG A 455 11.85 -8.67 -2.68
N ALA A 456 12.35 -9.01 -3.88
CA ALA A 456 11.77 -10.06 -4.71
C ALA A 456 11.82 -11.43 -4.03
N ILE A 457 12.90 -11.71 -3.29
CA ILE A 457 13.00 -12.93 -2.48
C ILE A 457 11.94 -12.93 -1.38
N THR A 458 11.83 -11.88 -0.58
CA THR A 458 10.82 -11.79 0.50
C THR A 458 9.38 -11.86 -0.01
N ALA A 459 9.11 -11.40 -1.23
CA ALA A 459 7.79 -11.48 -1.88
C ALA A 459 7.52 -12.83 -2.57
N ASN A 460 8.46 -13.79 -2.50
CA ASN A 460 8.40 -15.07 -3.20
C ASN A 460 8.21 -14.95 -4.73
N ASP A 461 8.89 -14.01 -5.39
CA ASP A 461 8.84 -13.79 -6.84
C ASP A 461 10.09 -14.36 -7.55
N PRO A 462 10.07 -15.64 -8.01
CA PRO A 462 11.23 -16.25 -8.65
C PRO A 462 11.56 -15.66 -10.03
N LEU A 463 10.56 -15.13 -10.76
CA LEU A 463 10.76 -14.56 -12.10
C LEU A 463 11.51 -13.24 -12.02
N LEU A 464 11.15 -12.39 -11.05
CA LEU A 464 11.82 -11.14 -10.80
C LEU A 464 13.24 -11.37 -10.28
N VAL A 465 13.45 -12.31 -9.36
CA VAL A 465 14.80 -12.72 -8.92
C VAL A 465 15.66 -13.13 -10.12
N LYS A 466 15.16 -14.03 -10.97
CA LYS A 466 15.87 -14.48 -12.19
C LYS A 466 16.21 -13.33 -13.13
N ARG A 467 15.27 -12.39 -13.33
CA ARG A 467 15.47 -11.22 -14.19
C ARG A 467 16.54 -10.26 -13.63
N ILE A 468 16.52 -10.03 -12.31
CA ILE A 468 17.51 -9.16 -11.67
C ILE A 468 18.89 -9.81 -11.74
N LEU A 469 19.02 -11.10 -11.40
CA LEU A 469 20.31 -11.80 -11.45
C LEU A 469 20.86 -11.90 -12.88
N LYS A 470 20.01 -12.04 -13.90
CA LYS A 470 20.44 -11.98 -15.31
C LYS A 470 21.06 -10.63 -15.68
N SER A 471 20.54 -9.53 -15.15
CA SER A 471 21.07 -8.18 -15.40
C SER A 471 22.20 -7.78 -14.45
N HIS A 472 22.29 -8.40 -13.27
CA HIS A 472 23.28 -8.11 -12.24
C HIS A 472 23.83 -9.41 -11.61
N PRO A 473 24.68 -10.18 -12.33
CA PRO A 473 25.16 -11.48 -11.85
C PRO A 473 25.95 -11.40 -10.52
N GLY A 474 26.65 -10.28 -10.27
CA GLY A 474 27.39 -10.06 -9.01
C GLY A 474 26.51 -10.00 -7.76
N LEU A 475 25.18 -9.94 -7.91
CA LEU A 475 24.23 -9.97 -6.81
C LEU A 475 23.73 -11.37 -6.46
N LEU A 476 24.35 -12.43 -7.00
CA LEU A 476 23.97 -13.81 -6.69
C LEU A 476 23.96 -14.07 -5.18
N HIS A 477 25.05 -13.74 -4.48
CA HIS A 477 25.14 -13.91 -3.03
C HIS A 477 24.54 -12.72 -2.26
N ASN A 478 24.91 -11.48 -2.61
CA ASN A 478 24.34 -10.24 -2.07
C ASN A 478 24.12 -10.26 -0.54
N PRO A 479 25.17 -10.33 0.29
CA PRO A 479 25.06 -10.49 1.74
C PRO A 479 24.39 -9.28 2.42
N ASP A 480 23.67 -9.52 3.53
CA ASP A 480 22.98 -8.47 4.28
C ASP A 480 23.95 -7.74 5.23
N SER A 481 24.41 -6.57 4.82
CA SER A 481 25.31 -5.75 5.64
C SER A 481 24.60 -4.92 6.71
N SER A 482 23.27 -5.09 6.90
CA SER A 482 22.56 -4.38 7.97
C SER A 482 22.90 -4.96 9.35
N PRO A 483 22.81 -4.17 10.43
CA PRO A 483 23.17 -4.64 11.79
C PRO A 483 22.39 -5.87 12.28
N LEU A 484 21.20 -6.13 11.71
CA LEU A 484 20.36 -7.28 12.04
C LEU A 484 20.43 -8.40 10.98
N GLY A 485 21.13 -8.17 9.87
CA GLY A 485 21.13 -9.03 8.68
C GLY A 485 22.06 -10.24 8.76
N LEU A 486 23.02 -10.24 9.69
CA LEU A 486 24.00 -11.31 9.94
C LEU A 486 24.80 -11.74 8.69
N SER A 487 24.96 -10.86 7.71
CA SER A 487 25.55 -11.19 6.40
C SER A 487 24.88 -12.38 5.68
N ASN A 488 23.61 -12.66 5.97
CA ASN A 488 22.86 -13.71 5.27
C ASN A 488 22.85 -13.44 3.77
N SER A 489 23.19 -14.43 2.93
CA SER A 489 23.09 -14.30 1.47
C SER A 489 21.63 -14.41 0.98
N ASN A 490 21.40 -14.21 -0.32
CA ASN A 490 20.10 -14.44 -0.95
C ASN A 490 19.56 -15.85 -0.71
N LEU A 491 20.41 -16.89 -0.76
CA LEU A 491 19.98 -18.27 -0.51
C LEU A 491 19.64 -18.49 0.97
N HIS A 492 20.40 -17.90 1.90
CA HIS A 492 20.05 -17.92 3.34
C HIS A 492 18.65 -17.33 3.57
N LEU A 493 18.37 -16.17 2.97
CA LEU A 493 17.08 -15.50 3.08
C LEU A 493 15.96 -16.38 2.50
N ALA A 494 16.10 -16.87 1.26
CA ALA A 494 15.11 -17.71 0.60
C ALA A 494 14.84 -19.02 1.37
N ALA A 495 15.90 -19.64 1.90
CA ALA A 495 15.81 -20.88 2.66
C ALA A 495 15.14 -20.67 4.03
N SER A 496 15.44 -19.57 4.72
CA SER A 496 14.79 -19.25 6.00
C SER A 496 13.30 -18.95 5.88
N LEU A 497 12.85 -18.51 4.69
CA LEU A 497 11.45 -18.21 4.39
C LEU A 497 10.69 -19.39 3.73
N GLY A 498 11.37 -20.49 3.41
CA GLY A 498 10.72 -21.66 2.79
C GLY A 498 10.42 -21.50 1.29
N HIS A 499 11.06 -20.57 0.60
CA HIS A 499 10.75 -20.25 -0.79
C HIS A 499 11.49 -21.18 -1.78
N LEU A 500 10.99 -22.41 -1.94
CA LEU A 500 11.56 -23.44 -2.84
C LEU A 500 11.80 -22.96 -4.28
N PRO A 501 10.86 -22.25 -4.97
CA PRO A 501 11.09 -21.81 -6.34
C PRO A 501 12.30 -20.88 -6.48
N ILE A 502 12.54 -20.01 -5.49
CA ILE A 502 13.69 -19.11 -5.48
C ILE A 502 14.97 -19.87 -5.16
N CYS A 503 14.94 -20.82 -4.22
CA CYS A 503 16.10 -21.67 -3.92
C CYS A 503 16.58 -22.42 -5.17
N ARG A 504 15.66 -22.92 -6.00
CA ARG A 504 15.98 -23.52 -7.32
C ARG A 504 16.69 -22.52 -8.23
N VAL A 505 16.13 -21.33 -8.41
CA VAL A 505 16.72 -20.28 -9.25
C VAL A 505 18.14 -19.91 -8.81
N LEU A 506 18.37 -19.79 -7.50
CA LEU A 506 19.68 -19.40 -6.95
C LEU A 506 20.72 -20.52 -7.11
N LEU A 507 20.36 -21.78 -6.85
CA LEU A 507 21.27 -22.90 -7.05
C LEU A 507 21.55 -23.17 -8.53
N ASP A 508 20.55 -23.07 -9.40
CA ASP A 508 20.75 -23.19 -10.86
C ASP A 508 21.69 -22.08 -11.41
N ALA A 509 21.79 -20.95 -10.71
CA ALA A 509 22.71 -19.86 -11.03
C ALA A 509 24.11 -20.04 -10.41
N GLY A 510 24.39 -21.15 -9.72
CA GLY A 510 25.71 -21.46 -9.15
C GLY A 510 25.98 -20.82 -7.78
N HIS A 511 24.95 -20.52 -6.98
CA HIS A 511 25.14 -19.82 -5.69
C HIS A 511 26.06 -20.57 -4.71
N GLU A 512 26.17 -21.89 -4.78
CA GLU A 512 27.01 -22.68 -3.85
C GLU A 512 28.33 -23.16 -4.47
N ASP A 513 28.70 -22.65 -5.65
CA ASP A 513 29.97 -23.00 -6.31
C ASP A 513 31.08 -21.97 -6.00
N PRO A 514 32.30 -22.39 -5.61
CA PRO A 514 32.75 -23.78 -5.38
C PRO A 514 32.44 -24.31 -3.97
N ASP A 515 32.13 -23.43 -3.03
CA ASP A 515 31.90 -23.75 -1.63
C ASP A 515 30.59 -23.12 -1.14
N PRO A 516 29.92 -23.75 -0.15
CA PRO A 516 28.68 -23.24 0.36
C PRO A 516 28.84 -21.89 1.06
N ALA A 517 27.96 -20.94 0.74
CA ALA A 517 27.99 -19.61 1.32
C ALA A 517 27.73 -19.68 2.83
N LEU A 518 28.44 -18.85 3.59
CA LEU A 518 28.32 -18.77 5.05
C LEU A 518 27.90 -17.37 5.48
N ASN A 519 27.03 -17.31 6.49
CA ASN A 519 26.71 -16.06 7.19
C ASN A 519 27.74 -15.77 8.31
N GLU A 520 27.57 -14.67 9.05
CA GLU A 520 28.49 -14.30 10.16
C GLU A 520 28.59 -15.35 11.27
N SER A 521 27.53 -16.15 11.46
CA SER A 521 27.52 -17.26 12.41
C SER A 521 28.04 -18.57 11.81
N HIS A 522 28.64 -18.53 10.61
CA HIS A 522 29.10 -19.69 9.85
C HIS A 522 27.97 -20.71 9.58
N GLN A 523 26.72 -20.26 9.55
CA GLN A 523 25.59 -21.12 9.21
C GLN A 523 25.46 -21.23 7.69
N THR A 524 24.94 -22.37 7.23
CA THR A 524 24.56 -22.58 5.82
C THR A 524 23.06 -22.30 5.62
N ALA A 525 22.64 -22.13 4.38
CA ALA A 525 21.21 -22.02 4.04
C ALA A 525 20.40 -23.25 4.52
N LEU A 526 20.99 -24.45 4.46
CA LEU A 526 20.38 -25.68 4.95
C LEU A 526 20.11 -25.63 6.47
N MET A 527 21.02 -25.07 7.26
CA MET A 527 20.81 -24.92 8.71
C MET A 527 19.63 -23.99 9.02
N LEU A 528 19.48 -22.89 8.28
CA LEU A 528 18.35 -21.96 8.47
C LEU A 528 17.02 -22.60 8.05
N ALA A 529 16.97 -23.31 6.93
CA ALA A 529 15.78 -24.05 6.52
C ALA A 529 15.43 -25.17 7.53
N ALA A 530 16.44 -25.88 8.05
CA ALA A 530 16.26 -26.94 9.03
C ALA A 530 15.75 -26.41 10.37
N ALA A 531 16.27 -25.27 10.85
CA ALA A 531 15.81 -24.61 12.07
C ALA A 531 14.36 -24.12 11.94
N ALA A 532 13.96 -23.65 10.75
CA ALA A 532 12.63 -23.14 10.48
C ALA A 532 11.58 -24.22 10.12
N GLY A 533 12.01 -25.44 9.82
CA GLY A 533 11.11 -26.57 9.53
C GLY A 533 10.64 -26.68 8.07
N HIS A 534 11.34 -26.04 7.13
CA HIS A 534 10.95 -25.98 5.72
C HIS A 534 11.31 -27.26 4.97
N THR A 535 10.48 -28.29 5.13
CA THR A 535 10.69 -29.66 4.62
C THR A 535 11.07 -29.72 3.14
N ASP A 536 10.33 -29.04 2.26
CA ASP A 536 10.57 -29.08 0.81
C ASP A 536 11.92 -28.45 0.41
N VAL A 537 12.31 -27.36 1.07
CA VAL A 537 13.60 -26.69 0.86
C VAL A 537 14.74 -27.57 1.37
N VAL A 538 14.58 -28.19 2.54
CA VAL A 538 15.57 -29.11 3.11
C VAL A 538 15.80 -30.30 2.20
N HIS A 539 14.73 -30.95 1.72
CA HIS A 539 14.82 -32.06 0.78
C HIS A 539 15.63 -31.66 -0.47
N PHE A 540 15.24 -30.56 -1.09
CA PHE A 540 15.89 -30.06 -2.31
C PHE A 540 17.38 -29.72 -2.10
N LEU A 541 17.73 -29.08 -0.98
CA LEU A 541 19.13 -28.78 -0.65
C LEU A 541 19.95 -30.03 -0.35
N CYS A 542 19.36 -31.06 0.29
CA CYS A 542 20.02 -32.33 0.55
C CYS A 542 20.30 -33.11 -0.73
N GLU A 543 19.37 -33.11 -1.70
CA GLU A 543 19.56 -33.75 -3.00
C GLU A 543 20.73 -33.13 -3.78
N ARG A 544 20.88 -31.80 -3.74
CA ARG A 544 21.91 -31.10 -4.52
C ARG A 544 23.25 -30.94 -3.79
N THR A 545 23.23 -30.77 -2.48
CA THR A 545 24.41 -30.42 -1.67
C THR A 545 24.51 -31.26 -0.39
N PRO A 546 24.55 -32.61 -0.47
CA PRO A 546 24.54 -33.47 0.72
C PRO A 546 25.77 -33.27 1.62
N HIS A 547 26.89 -32.81 1.06
CA HIS A 547 28.12 -32.53 1.80
C HIS A 547 27.95 -31.43 2.86
N VAL A 548 26.94 -30.55 2.76
CA VAL A 548 26.73 -29.44 3.70
C VAL A 548 25.96 -29.84 4.97
N ILE A 549 25.33 -31.03 4.98
CA ILE A 549 24.52 -31.53 6.11
C ILE A 549 25.35 -31.56 7.40
N LEU A 550 26.62 -31.94 7.26
CA LEU A 550 27.58 -32.15 8.34
C LEU A 550 28.49 -30.94 8.60
N ARG A 551 28.27 -29.82 7.91
CA ARG A 551 29.01 -28.58 8.16
C ARG A 551 28.62 -28.00 9.51
N ARG A 552 29.51 -27.22 10.12
CA ARG A 552 29.36 -26.70 11.48
C ARG A 552 29.35 -25.18 11.51
N ASP A 553 28.44 -24.63 12.31
CA ASP A 553 28.40 -23.21 12.64
C ASP A 553 29.48 -22.82 13.68
N ILE A 554 29.51 -21.55 14.09
CA ILE A 554 30.45 -21.06 15.13
C ILE A 554 30.30 -21.77 16.49
N ARG A 555 29.14 -22.38 16.75
CA ARG A 555 28.82 -23.17 17.95
C ARG A 555 29.03 -24.67 17.75
N TRP A 556 29.63 -25.08 16.63
CA TRP A 556 29.87 -26.46 16.23
C TRP A 556 28.61 -27.29 15.97
N ARG A 557 27.49 -26.62 15.72
CA ARG A 557 26.20 -27.23 15.42
C ARG A 557 26.04 -27.44 13.92
N ASP A 558 25.44 -28.56 13.57
CA ASP A 558 25.11 -28.91 12.20
C ASP A 558 23.59 -28.84 11.94
N ALA A 559 23.16 -29.10 10.70
CA ALA A 559 21.74 -29.03 10.34
C ALA A 559 20.87 -30.02 11.12
N ILE A 560 21.43 -31.17 11.53
CA ILE A 560 20.74 -32.20 12.32
C ILE A 560 20.44 -31.67 13.72
N MET A 561 21.40 -30.98 14.34
CA MET A 561 21.20 -30.33 15.64
C MET A 561 20.20 -29.18 15.56
N GLU A 562 20.22 -28.38 14.51
CA GLU A 562 19.25 -27.28 14.32
C GLU A 562 17.82 -27.80 14.10
N ALA A 563 17.64 -28.84 13.29
CA ALA A 563 16.35 -29.52 13.14
C ALA A 563 15.82 -30.08 14.47
N SER A 564 16.72 -30.69 15.25
CA SER A 564 16.39 -31.27 16.56
C SER A 564 16.03 -30.21 17.59
N ARG A 565 16.72 -29.06 17.56
CA ARG A 565 16.43 -27.89 18.40
C ARG A 565 15.08 -27.26 18.05
N GLY A 566 14.73 -27.21 16.77
CA GLY A 566 13.43 -26.73 16.28
C GLY A 566 12.28 -27.71 16.49
N GLY A 567 12.58 -29.00 16.71
CA GLY A 567 11.56 -30.04 16.88
C GLY A 567 11.00 -30.55 15.54
N HIS A 568 11.76 -30.47 14.45
CA HIS A 568 11.26 -30.77 13.10
C HIS A 568 11.61 -32.21 12.68
N ASP A 569 10.76 -33.17 13.04
CA ASP A 569 11.02 -34.60 12.81
C ASP A 569 11.13 -34.98 11.32
N THR A 570 10.25 -34.48 10.45
CA THR A 570 10.32 -34.77 9.01
C THR A 570 11.60 -34.25 8.38
N VAL A 571 12.03 -33.03 8.76
CA VAL A 571 13.32 -32.45 8.36
C VAL A 571 14.48 -33.34 8.84
N LEU A 572 14.44 -33.80 10.09
CA LEU A 572 15.46 -34.68 10.65
C LEU A 572 15.55 -36.00 9.88
N GLN A 573 14.41 -36.63 9.56
CA GLN A 573 14.38 -37.88 8.79
C GLN A 573 15.03 -37.71 7.40
N ILE A 574 14.75 -36.58 6.72
CA ILE A 574 15.37 -36.26 5.44
C ILE A 574 16.89 -36.09 5.61
N LEU A 575 17.33 -35.30 6.58
CA LEU A 575 18.76 -35.07 6.84
C LEU A 575 19.50 -36.39 7.10
N LEU A 576 18.94 -37.29 7.93
CA LEU A 576 19.53 -38.59 8.25
C LEU A 576 19.53 -39.56 7.06
N THR A 577 18.64 -39.37 6.09
CA THR A 577 18.59 -40.19 4.87
C THR A 577 19.71 -39.79 3.89
N TYR A 578 19.96 -38.49 3.75
CA TYR A 578 20.95 -37.96 2.78
C TYR A 578 22.35 -37.73 3.38
N VAL A 579 22.52 -37.91 4.70
CA VAL A 579 23.80 -37.60 5.37
C VAL A 579 24.94 -38.50 4.86
N PRO A 580 26.08 -37.90 4.45
CA PRO A 580 27.24 -38.69 4.05
C PRO A 580 27.85 -39.40 5.26
N GLY A 581 28.22 -40.67 5.11
CA GLY A 581 28.77 -41.50 6.20
C GLY A 581 27.71 -42.15 7.10
N GLY A 582 26.42 -41.94 6.83
CA GLY A 582 25.32 -42.64 7.49
C GLY A 582 24.84 -42.00 8.80
N ALA A 583 23.59 -42.33 9.17
CA ALA A 583 22.88 -41.68 10.26
C ALA A 583 23.54 -41.87 11.64
N ARG A 584 24.15 -43.03 11.89
CA ARG A 584 24.69 -43.38 13.21
C ARG A 584 25.82 -42.47 13.66
N ASP A 585 26.80 -42.22 12.81
CA ASP A 585 27.94 -41.36 13.15
C ASP A 585 27.51 -39.90 13.22
N ALA A 586 26.55 -39.49 12.40
CA ALA A 586 26.01 -38.14 12.37
C ALA A 586 25.32 -37.76 13.70
N VAL A 587 24.47 -38.63 14.26
CA VAL A 587 23.75 -38.34 15.51
C VAL A 587 24.64 -38.33 16.77
N MET A 588 25.86 -38.84 16.67
CA MET A 588 26.84 -38.84 17.77
C MET A 588 27.68 -37.57 17.84
N ARG A 589 27.59 -36.70 16.82
CA ARG A 589 28.30 -35.43 16.82
C ARG A 589 27.77 -34.53 17.93
N ALA A 590 28.66 -33.68 18.43
CA ALA A 590 28.35 -32.72 19.47
C ALA A 590 28.73 -31.29 19.07
N ASP A 591 28.07 -30.32 19.70
CA ASP A 591 28.38 -28.91 19.65
C ASP A 591 29.59 -28.56 20.56
N LEU A 592 29.89 -27.28 20.70
CA LEU A 592 31.01 -26.77 21.51
C LEU A 592 30.89 -27.13 23.00
N ASP A 593 29.67 -27.29 23.50
CA ASP A 593 29.38 -27.60 24.89
C ASP A 593 29.27 -29.12 25.15
N GLY A 594 29.43 -29.94 24.11
CA GLY A 594 29.27 -31.39 24.16
C GLY A 594 27.83 -31.89 24.03
N ASN A 595 26.88 -31.02 23.68
CA ASN A 595 25.48 -31.39 23.41
C ASN A 595 25.34 -32.06 22.05
N THR A 596 24.67 -33.22 22.03
CA THR A 596 24.29 -33.90 20.80
C THR A 596 22.90 -33.47 20.32
N ALA A 597 22.50 -33.87 19.11
CA ALA A 597 21.14 -33.68 18.61
C ALA A 597 20.06 -34.16 19.61
N LEU A 598 20.34 -35.23 20.37
CA LEU A 598 19.43 -35.78 21.37
C LEU A 598 19.22 -34.84 22.57
N HIS A 599 20.26 -34.10 22.97
CA HIS A 599 20.14 -33.08 24.04
C HIS A 599 19.21 -31.96 23.61
N PHE A 600 19.37 -31.46 22.37
CA PHE A 600 18.49 -30.42 21.83
C PHE A 600 17.04 -30.90 21.66
N ALA A 601 16.83 -32.13 21.18
CA ALA A 601 15.50 -32.72 21.06
C ALA A 601 14.79 -32.85 22.42
N SER A 602 15.53 -33.24 23.46
CA SER A 602 15.00 -33.34 24.83
C SER A 602 14.67 -31.96 25.42
N GLY A 603 15.53 -30.96 25.17
CA GLY A 603 15.31 -29.56 25.53
C GLY A 603 14.14 -28.89 24.80
N ASN A 604 13.77 -29.38 23.63
CA ASN A 604 12.57 -28.95 22.91
C ASN A 604 11.31 -29.69 23.41
N GLY A 605 11.44 -30.98 23.74
CA GLY A 605 10.35 -31.84 24.21
C GLY A 605 9.60 -32.58 23.10
N ASN A 606 10.10 -32.56 21.86
CA ASN A 606 9.45 -33.26 20.74
C ASN A 606 9.72 -34.77 20.77
N LEU A 607 8.66 -35.55 21.02
CA LEU A 607 8.73 -37.00 21.18
C LEU A 607 9.13 -37.74 19.89
N LEU A 608 8.71 -37.26 18.72
CA LEU A 608 9.04 -37.90 17.45
C LEU A 608 10.54 -37.78 17.14
N VAL A 609 11.10 -36.58 17.34
CA VAL A 609 12.53 -36.33 17.16
C VAL A 609 13.37 -37.22 18.09
N LEU A 610 12.98 -37.34 19.36
CA LEU A 610 13.65 -38.25 20.32
C LEU A 610 13.65 -39.69 19.83
N ARG A 611 12.51 -40.17 19.32
CA ARG A 611 12.38 -41.52 18.78
C ARG A 611 13.24 -41.73 17.54
N THR A 612 13.23 -40.77 16.61
CA THR A 612 14.01 -40.84 15.36
C THR A 612 15.51 -40.86 15.64
N LEU A 613 16.00 -40.02 16.56
CA LEU A 613 17.42 -40.00 16.94
C LEU A 613 17.86 -41.30 17.63
N LEU A 614 17.07 -41.85 18.54
CA LEU A 614 17.38 -43.12 19.20
C LEU A 614 17.34 -44.29 18.22
N ALA A 615 16.40 -44.29 17.27
CA ALA A 615 16.33 -45.29 16.20
C ALA A 615 17.55 -45.19 15.25
N ALA A 616 18.05 -43.99 14.99
CA ALA A 616 19.28 -43.74 14.25
C ALA A 616 20.56 -44.10 15.03
N GLY A 617 20.44 -44.41 16.32
CA GLY A 617 21.52 -44.92 17.15
C GLY A 617 22.15 -43.91 18.09
N ALA A 618 21.51 -42.78 18.39
CA ALA A 618 22.00 -41.79 19.34
C ALA A 618 22.27 -42.38 20.74
N ASP A 619 23.32 -41.90 21.41
CA ASP A 619 23.69 -42.31 22.76
C ASP A 619 22.94 -41.47 23.81
N ALA A 620 22.04 -42.12 24.55
CA ALA A 620 21.23 -41.49 25.60
C ALA A 620 22.03 -41.16 26.87
N GLU A 621 23.11 -41.90 27.11
CA GLU A 621 23.97 -41.76 28.30
C GLU A 621 25.13 -40.80 28.07
N ARG A 622 25.25 -40.25 26.85
CA ARG A 622 26.27 -39.26 26.52
C ARG A 622 26.12 -38.04 27.42
N ARG A 623 27.21 -37.68 28.09
CA ARG A 623 27.29 -36.50 28.95
C ARG A 623 27.99 -35.35 28.23
N ASN A 624 27.43 -34.16 28.37
CA ASN A 624 28.05 -32.92 27.90
C ASN A 624 29.10 -32.40 28.91
N MET A 625 29.65 -31.20 28.67
CA MET A 625 30.68 -30.60 29.53
C MET A 625 30.23 -30.33 30.97
N TRP A 626 28.92 -30.22 31.22
CA TRP A 626 28.34 -30.07 32.57
C TRP A 626 27.93 -31.40 33.19
N SER A 627 28.36 -32.53 32.62
CA SER A 627 27.97 -33.87 33.04
C SER A 627 26.48 -34.17 32.92
N TRP A 628 25.73 -33.39 32.13
CA TRP A 628 24.30 -33.57 31.89
C TRP A 628 24.07 -34.53 30.73
N THR A 629 23.09 -35.42 30.88
CA THR A 629 22.61 -36.26 29.78
C THR A 629 21.45 -35.58 29.07
N ALA A 630 21.01 -36.11 27.94
CA ALA A 630 19.83 -35.60 27.24
C ALA A 630 18.60 -35.55 28.16
N MET A 631 18.47 -36.50 29.11
CA MET A 631 17.38 -36.52 30.09
C MET A 631 17.40 -35.32 31.04
N SER A 632 18.58 -34.80 31.38
CA SER A 632 18.72 -33.59 32.21
C SER A 632 18.19 -32.33 31.50
N TYR A 633 18.09 -32.34 30.17
CA TYR A 633 17.52 -31.25 29.37
C TYR A 633 16.01 -31.34 29.21
N SER A 634 15.33 -32.40 29.67
CA SER A 634 13.92 -32.63 29.36
C SER A 634 13.03 -31.44 29.74
N ALA A 635 12.42 -30.81 28.73
CA ALA A 635 11.57 -29.64 28.92
C ALA A 635 10.27 -29.96 29.70
N THR A 636 9.83 -31.22 29.66
CA THR A 636 8.59 -31.67 30.30
C THR A 636 8.77 -33.05 30.94
N VAL A 637 7.97 -33.32 31.99
CA VAL A 637 7.90 -34.65 32.63
C VAL A 637 7.48 -35.72 31.62
N GLN A 638 6.61 -35.38 30.67
CA GLN A 638 6.19 -36.30 29.61
C GLN A 638 7.36 -36.69 28.69
N ALA A 639 8.17 -35.73 28.25
CA ALA A 639 9.34 -36.00 27.42
C ALA A 639 10.39 -36.82 28.18
N GLU A 640 10.59 -36.56 29.47
CA GLU A 640 11.50 -37.33 30.33
C GLU A 640 11.04 -38.80 30.46
N VAL A 641 9.77 -39.02 30.80
CA VAL A 641 9.18 -40.37 30.94
C VAL A 641 9.21 -41.11 29.60
N TYR A 642 8.92 -40.41 28.50
CA TYR A 642 8.96 -40.99 27.17
C TYR A 642 10.38 -41.38 26.75
N LEU A 643 11.36 -40.50 26.99
CA LEU A 643 12.76 -40.77 26.72
C LEU A 643 13.26 -41.98 27.53
N LYS A 644 12.93 -42.05 28.83
CA LYS A 644 13.21 -43.23 29.68
C LYS A 644 12.62 -44.51 29.08
N GLY A 645 11.37 -44.47 28.63
CA GLY A 645 10.71 -45.61 28.00
C GLY A 645 11.41 -46.06 26.71
N LEU A 646 11.81 -45.11 25.85
CA LEU A 646 12.52 -45.41 24.61
C LEU A 646 13.91 -46.00 24.84
N VAL A 647 14.67 -45.50 25.82
CA VAL A 647 16.00 -46.03 26.17
C VAL A 647 15.90 -47.49 26.60
N THR A 648 14.98 -47.81 27.52
CA THR A 648 14.74 -49.20 27.95
C THR A 648 14.38 -50.12 26.79
N GLU A 649 13.53 -49.66 25.85
CA GLU A 649 13.16 -50.45 24.68
C GLU A 649 14.34 -50.67 23.71
N VAL A 650 15.19 -49.66 23.51
CA VAL A 650 16.39 -49.77 22.68
C VAL A 650 17.40 -50.74 23.30
N GLU A 651 17.61 -50.69 24.61
CA GLU A 651 18.48 -51.62 25.34
C GLU A 651 17.98 -53.06 25.27
N ARG A 652 16.67 -53.27 25.46
CA ARG A 652 16.02 -54.57 25.30
C ARG A 652 16.24 -55.13 23.89
N ARG A 653 16.07 -54.30 22.84
CA ARG A 653 16.33 -54.70 21.45
C ARG A 653 17.80 -55.03 21.19
N LYS A 654 18.75 -54.29 21.78
CA LYS A 654 20.19 -54.59 21.68
C LYS A 654 20.53 -55.94 22.32
N MET A 655 19.97 -56.24 23.49
CA MET A 655 20.13 -57.55 24.15
C MET A 655 19.61 -58.70 23.29
N VAL A 656 18.38 -58.60 22.79
CA VAL A 656 17.79 -59.63 21.89
C VAL A 656 18.62 -59.80 20.63
N ARG A 657 19.11 -58.71 20.01
CA ARG A 657 19.95 -58.79 18.81
C ARG A 657 21.29 -59.47 19.08
N ARG A 658 21.90 -59.21 20.25
CA ARG A 658 23.14 -59.83 20.69
C ARG A 658 22.95 -61.34 20.96
N GLU A 659 21.86 -61.72 21.62
CA GLU A 659 21.50 -63.14 21.82
C GLU A 659 21.32 -63.88 20.49
N VAL A 660 20.64 -63.26 19.52
CA VAL A 660 20.48 -63.82 18.17
C VAL A 660 21.82 -63.94 17.43
N GLU A 661 22.72 -62.96 17.56
CA GLU A 661 24.07 -63.03 16.97
C GLU A 661 24.97 -64.07 17.65
N GLU A 662 24.87 -64.24 18.97
CA GLU A 662 25.58 -65.28 19.73
C GLU A 662 25.05 -66.68 19.37
N LEU A 663 23.73 -66.85 19.19
CA LEU A 663 23.13 -68.08 18.67
C LEU A 663 23.57 -68.39 17.23
N LYS A 664 23.68 -67.38 16.36
CA LYS A 664 24.22 -67.54 14.99
C LYS A 664 25.71 -67.91 14.96
N LYS A 665 26.50 -67.45 15.93
CA LYS A 665 27.92 -67.85 16.06
C LYS A 665 28.11 -69.22 16.69
N ALA A 666 27.18 -69.68 17.53
CA ALA A 666 27.21 -70.99 18.17
C ALA A 666 26.67 -72.13 17.27
N GLY A 667 25.82 -71.83 16.29
CA GLY A 667 25.25 -72.80 15.35
C GLY A 667 26.04 -72.90 14.04
N GLY A 668 27.12 -73.66 14.02
CA GLY A 668 27.72 -74.12 12.77
C GLY A 668 26.87 -75.21 12.11
N VAL A 669 25.93 -74.83 11.23
CA VAL A 669 25.25 -75.76 10.32
C VAL A 669 25.18 -75.14 8.92
N ARG A 670 25.80 -75.85 7.96
CA ARG A 670 25.68 -75.63 6.50
C ARG A 670 24.20 -75.55 6.12
N VAL A 671 23.79 -74.44 5.51
CA VAL A 671 22.66 -74.45 4.57
C VAL A 671 23.29 -74.66 3.20
N VAL A 672 22.98 -75.80 2.59
CA VAL A 672 23.26 -76.08 1.18
C VAL A 672 22.29 -75.22 0.37
N GLU A 673 22.83 -74.38 -0.52
CA GLU A 673 22.04 -73.77 -1.59
C GLU A 673 21.61 -74.91 -2.54
N GLU A 674 20.33 -75.24 -2.55
CA GLU A 674 19.71 -75.92 -3.69
C GLU A 674 19.06 -74.84 -4.57
N ASP A 675 19.66 -74.68 -5.75
CA ASP A 675 19.06 -74.01 -6.90
C ASP A 675 17.71 -74.66 -7.22
N VAL A 676 16.66 -73.85 -7.26
CA VAL A 676 15.45 -74.17 -8.03
C VAL A 676 15.26 -73.08 -9.05
N GLU A 677 15.36 -73.51 -10.30
CA GLU A 677 15.25 -72.75 -11.54
C GLU A 677 13.93 -71.98 -11.66
N VAL A 678 14.04 -70.93 -12.46
CA VAL A 678 12.99 -70.08 -13.01
C VAL A 678 12.07 -70.88 -13.94
N GLU A 679 10.76 -70.74 -13.78
CA GLU A 679 9.81 -70.77 -14.92
C GLU A 679 8.77 -69.64 -14.72
N ASP A 680 8.88 -68.65 -15.63
CA ASP A 680 7.99 -67.55 -16.08
C ASP A 680 7.08 -66.76 -15.13
#